data_AF-A0A815JCJ7-F1
#
_entry.id   AF-A0A815JCJ7-F1
#
_cell.length_a   1.000
_cell.length_b   1.000
_cell.length_c   1.000
_cell.angle_alpha   90.00
_cell.angle_beta   90.00
_cell.angle_gamma   90.00
#
_symmetry.space_group_name_H-M   'P 1'
#
loop_
_entity.id
_entity.type
_entity.pdbx_description
1 polymer ?
#
loop_
_entity_poly.entity_id
_entity_poly.type
_entity_poly.pdbx_seq_one_letter_code
_entity_poly.pdbx_strand_id
1 'polypeptide(L)'
;MVAQYSKAVQNYEKAINIQTEVFSQPHPDLAKTYNDIGSAYSGMGEYATALENYNKAFEIQQKALPSAHSDFATTYNNIGSVYIDTGEYSRALENHNKALDILLKSSIESDLARSYNNIGVAYSHMGEQFRALENYNKALEICQRSASSNDLCLAPTYNNIGSVYSSMGEHSRALENYYKTLEIYTKSLSPTHSNTAKTYSSIGLEYLRMGEYSKAVENCNKAVAIQQQSLSPDHPDSVSIFNNIAGVYDHMGNYSRALEVYKMALRIYRKTLPPTHPYLASAYNNIAGVYSSMSDHLKALENQKKAIKIRQRVLPPTHPDLAMSYNNIGSVYTDMGESTKALEYYKKAIKIQLKILPSRSADLARTYGNMGLLYSYIGDDSKALENQRKALAIRQKVLSSVHPDLAISYTNIGSIYSRMGDHPKALENQNKALQIQEEILPPTHTDLARSYSNIALTYSRMGNHSRALENQKKALDIQERVLPPIHADLATSYMELGSIYSRMGDHSKIFIYYNKALEIYRKILQSAHPNFATTYNNIGLVYSRMGDYSRALENYNKALEIQQKVLSLSHPDLATTYNNIGSVYSDMGDYLTALENYNKALGIQQKVLSLTDPSLATTYNNIGSLYSGIGQQSRALEYYKKALAIQEKVLPSIHGDLAASYSNIGLVYAEMGDYLRALESQKKALEIKRKILPSSHRSLATSYNNLALVHFRVGDYSKALQNQKKALEIQEKVLPRIHADIAMSYNNIGWIYSSMGKYTIALENYNKTLEIRRRVLPSTHPDLAKSYNNIGSVYSRMGDESKALENYNKAYEILEKNSHLTHLNLANTRNNIGLVYSHMDNQSKALENYDKVLESFPKSLPSTYLSQAMRYNNIGPIYSHKSDYPSALQYLYKALEILRKNSPSTDPNLAKVYNNIGGVYLNMDEHSKALENYQKALEIREKYQPPNYLDIAETCDHIGLTYERMGDNSKAQEYFKKAHEARQQLNLLFNELCNSTSSSSTLSLN
;
A
#
# COMPACT_ATOMS: atom_id res chain seq x y z
N MET A 1 -10.63 -54.31 -10.95
CA MET A 1 -11.41 -54.50 -12.20
C MET A 1 -11.06 -53.34 -13.11
N VAL A 2 -10.45 -53.61 -14.27
CA VAL A 2 -10.06 -52.56 -15.22
C VAL A 2 -11.33 -51.85 -15.69
N ALA A 3 -11.43 -50.53 -15.49
CA ALA A 3 -12.51 -49.71 -16.01
C ALA A 3 -12.42 -49.60 -17.54
N GLN A 4 -12.65 -50.71 -18.24
CA GLN A 4 -12.91 -50.74 -19.67
C GLN A 4 -14.40 -50.50 -19.88
N TYR A 5 -14.93 -49.36 -19.43
CA TYR A 5 -16.36 -49.06 -19.52
C TYR A 5 -16.87 -49.22 -20.96
N SER A 6 -16.07 -48.82 -21.96
CA SER A 6 -16.41 -49.01 -23.38
C SER A 6 -16.53 -50.49 -23.79
N LYS A 7 -15.70 -51.38 -23.22
CA LYS A 7 -15.81 -52.82 -23.47
C LYS A 7 -16.97 -53.45 -22.69
N ALA A 8 -17.22 -52.96 -21.47
CA ALA A 8 -18.37 -53.36 -20.68
C ALA A 8 -19.67 -53.01 -21.41
N VAL A 9 -19.80 -51.78 -21.92
CA VAL A 9 -20.92 -51.34 -22.76
C VAL A 9 -21.11 -52.28 -23.96
N GLN A 10 -20.06 -52.56 -24.73
CA GLN A 10 -20.15 -53.50 -25.87
C GLN A 10 -20.63 -54.90 -25.47
N ASN A 11 -20.20 -55.39 -24.30
CA ASN A 11 -20.63 -56.70 -23.81
C ASN A 11 -22.09 -56.67 -23.34
N TYR A 12 -22.51 -55.60 -22.66
CA TYR A 12 -23.90 -55.44 -22.23
C TYR A 12 -24.84 -55.21 -23.41
N GLU A 13 -24.45 -54.47 -24.45
CA GLU A 13 -25.21 -54.33 -25.70
C GLU A 13 -25.45 -55.69 -26.35
N LYS A 14 -24.42 -56.54 -26.41
CA LYS A 14 -24.55 -57.92 -26.90
C LYS A 14 -25.48 -58.75 -26.01
N ALA A 15 -25.34 -58.64 -24.70
CA ALA A 15 -26.20 -59.35 -23.75
C ALA A 15 -27.68 -58.92 -23.90
N ILE A 16 -27.94 -57.62 -24.05
CA ILE A 16 -29.27 -57.06 -24.29
C ILE A 16 -29.87 -57.63 -25.57
N ASN A 17 -29.11 -57.67 -26.67
CA ASN A 17 -29.61 -58.23 -27.94
C ASN A 17 -30.00 -59.71 -27.79
N ILE A 18 -29.13 -60.52 -27.18
CA ILE A 18 -29.40 -61.96 -26.95
C ILE A 18 -30.63 -62.14 -26.05
N GLN A 19 -30.69 -61.41 -24.93
CA GLN A 19 -31.79 -61.51 -23.97
C GLN A 19 -33.11 -61.03 -24.57
N THR A 20 -33.10 -60.03 -25.42
CA THR A 20 -34.30 -59.53 -26.11
C THR A 20 -34.85 -60.56 -27.11
N GLU A 21 -33.98 -61.34 -27.75
CA GLU A 21 -34.39 -62.45 -28.63
C GLU A 21 -34.88 -63.68 -27.84
N VAL A 22 -34.27 -63.97 -26.68
CA VAL A 22 -34.57 -65.16 -25.86
C VAL A 22 -35.83 -64.98 -25.02
N PHE A 23 -36.06 -63.79 -24.45
CA PHE A 23 -37.20 -63.53 -23.58
C PHE A 23 -38.42 -63.07 -24.38
N SER A 24 -39.46 -63.91 -24.41
CA SER A 24 -40.72 -63.61 -25.09
C SER A 24 -41.64 -62.65 -24.31
N GLN A 25 -41.30 -62.32 -23.06
CA GLN A 25 -42.00 -61.41 -22.15
C GLN A 25 -40.98 -60.59 -21.34
N PRO A 26 -41.37 -59.42 -20.77
CA PRO A 26 -40.49 -58.62 -19.91
C PRO A 26 -39.86 -59.45 -18.79
N HIS A 27 -38.52 -59.55 -18.77
CA HIS A 27 -37.79 -60.43 -17.84
C HIS A 27 -36.89 -59.60 -16.89
N PRO A 28 -36.82 -59.94 -15.58
CA PRO A 28 -36.00 -59.21 -14.61
C PRO A 28 -34.50 -59.14 -14.96
N ASP A 29 -33.93 -60.20 -15.53
CA ASP A 29 -32.52 -60.22 -15.95
C ASP A 29 -32.21 -59.23 -17.08
N LEU A 30 -33.18 -58.99 -17.99
CA LEU A 30 -33.03 -57.96 -19.03
C LEU A 30 -33.03 -56.56 -18.39
N ALA A 31 -33.90 -56.32 -17.41
CA ALA A 31 -33.89 -55.07 -16.66
C ALA A 31 -32.58 -54.87 -15.88
N LYS A 32 -32.04 -55.91 -15.27
CA LYS A 32 -30.72 -55.87 -14.60
C LYS A 32 -29.61 -55.50 -15.58
N THR A 33 -29.62 -56.08 -16.78
CA THR A 33 -28.63 -55.77 -17.82
C THR A 33 -28.74 -54.31 -18.30
N TYR A 34 -29.96 -53.77 -18.40
CA TYR A 34 -30.18 -52.34 -18.66
C TYR A 34 -29.72 -51.43 -17.50
N ASN A 35 -29.82 -51.86 -16.25
CA ASN A 35 -29.23 -51.15 -15.11
C ASN A 35 -27.69 -51.16 -15.16
N ASP A 36 -27.09 -52.30 -15.48
CA ASP A 36 -25.64 -52.45 -15.50
C ASP A 36 -25.01 -51.66 -16.65
N ILE A 37 -25.63 -51.65 -17.84
CA ILE A 37 -25.17 -50.80 -18.95
C ILE A 37 -25.37 -49.31 -18.63
N GLY A 38 -26.46 -48.94 -17.95
CA GLY A 38 -26.68 -47.58 -17.46
C GLY A 38 -25.56 -47.13 -16.52
N SER A 39 -25.13 -48.03 -15.62
CA SER A 39 -24.00 -47.80 -14.71
C SER A 39 -22.67 -47.63 -15.46
N ALA A 40 -22.46 -48.40 -16.52
CA ALA A 40 -21.30 -48.26 -17.38
C ALA A 40 -21.27 -46.92 -18.14
N TYR A 41 -22.40 -46.47 -18.70
CA TYR A 41 -22.52 -45.14 -19.33
C TYR A 41 -22.35 -44.01 -18.33
N SER A 42 -22.90 -44.14 -17.12
CA SER A 42 -22.69 -43.18 -16.03
C SER A 42 -21.20 -43.06 -15.70
N GLY A 43 -20.49 -44.19 -15.59
CA GLY A 43 -19.04 -44.21 -15.38
C GLY A 43 -18.22 -43.64 -16.55
N MET A 44 -18.79 -43.52 -17.74
CA MET A 44 -18.19 -42.81 -18.89
C MET A 44 -18.48 -41.30 -18.91
N GLY A 45 -19.37 -40.82 -18.03
CA GLY A 45 -19.87 -39.45 -18.04
C GLY A 45 -20.96 -39.19 -19.08
N GLU A 46 -21.58 -40.24 -19.65
CA GLU A 46 -22.70 -40.16 -20.59
C GLU A 46 -24.04 -40.20 -19.83
N TYR A 47 -24.27 -39.19 -19.00
CA TYR A 47 -25.38 -39.17 -18.03
C TYR A 47 -26.77 -39.27 -18.67
N ALA A 48 -26.99 -38.65 -19.83
CA ALA A 48 -28.27 -38.74 -20.54
C ALA A 48 -28.57 -40.18 -21.01
N THR A 49 -27.57 -40.83 -21.63
CA THR A 49 -27.66 -42.24 -22.06
C THR A 49 -27.82 -43.17 -20.87
N ALA A 50 -27.15 -42.90 -19.75
CA ALA A 50 -27.32 -43.65 -18.51
C ALA A 50 -28.77 -43.60 -18.00
N LEU A 51 -29.35 -42.39 -17.92
CA LEU A 51 -30.75 -42.20 -17.51
C LEU A 51 -31.74 -42.90 -18.46
N GLU A 52 -31.49 -42.88 -19.77
CA GLU A 52 -32.33 -43.60 -20.73
C GLU A 52 -32.33 -45.11 -20.47
N ASN A 53 -31.16 -45.69 -20.20
CA ASN A 53 -31.03 -47.12 -19.89
C ASN A 53 -31.65 -47.48 -18.53
N TYR A 54 -31.50 -46.64 -17.51
CA TYR A 54 -32.19 -46.85 -16.23
C TYR A 54 -33.72 -46.75 -16.37
N ASN A 55 -34.23 -45.83 -17.19
CA ASN A 55 -35.66 -45.75 -17.46
C ASN A 55 -36.17 -47.00 -18.19
N LYS A 56 -35.42 -47.53 -19.16
CA LYS A 56 -35.74 -48.82 -19.81
C LYS A 56 -35.74 -49.98 -18.82
N ALA A 57 -34.75 -50.03 -17.92
CA ALA A 57 -34.73 -51.02 -16.84
C ALA A 57 -35.99 -50.92 -15.96
N PHE A 58 -36.35 -49.69 -15.57
CA PHE A 58 -37.52 -49.40 -14.73
C PHE A 58 -38.84 -49.83 -15.41
N GLU A 59 -39.01 -49.54 -16.71
CA GLU A 59 -40.19 -49.95 -17.48
C GLU A 59 -40.35 -51.47 -17.55
N ILE A 60 -39.25 -52.20 -17.69
CA ILE A 60 -39.26 -53.67 -17.71
C ILE A 60 -39.57 -54.21 -16.32
N GLN A 61 -38.96 -53.65 -15.26
CA GLN A 61 -39.25 -54.02 -13.87
C GLN A 61 -40.74 -53.84 -13.54
N GLN A 62 -41.36 -52.73 -13.96
CA GLN A 62 -42.78 -52.46 -13.70
C GLN A 62 -43.72 -53.52 -14.30
N LYS A 63 -43.31 -54.16 -15.40
CA LYS A 63 -44.07 -55.22 -16.07
C LYS A 63 -43.74 -56.62 -15.54
N ALA A 64 -42.55 -56.81 -14.98
CA ALA A 64 -42.02 -58.13 -14.61
C ALA A 64 -42.00 -58.42 -13.09
N LEU A 65 -42.09 -57.39 -12.24
CA LEU A 65 -41.88 -57.51 -10.79
C LEU A 65 -42.98 -56.80 -9.97
N PRO A 66 -43.30 -57.29 -8.76
CA PRO A 66 -44.18 -56.57 -7.83
C PRO A 66 -43.58 -55.21 -7.43
N SER A 67 -44.43 -54.20 -7.22
CA SER A 67 -44.01 -52.80 -7.00
C SER A 67 -43.13 -52.53 -5.77
N ALA A 68 -42.94 -53.51 -4.88
CA ALA A 68 -42.08 -53.44 -3.70
C ALA A 68 -40.78 -54.25 -3.83
N HIS A 69 -40.44 -54.73 -5.03
CA HIS A 69 -39.23 -55.51 -5.25
C HIS A 69 -37.96 -54.67 -5.09
N SER A 70 -36.89 -55.23 -4.50
CA SER A 70 -35.63 -54.52 -4.21
C SER A 70 -34.93 -53.98 -5.46
N ASP A 71 -35.16 -54.57 -6.62
CA ASP A 71 -34.56 -54.12 -7.89
C ASP A 71 -34.98 -52.70 -8.28
N PHE A 72 -36.20 -52.27 -7.92
CA PHE A 72 -36.64 -50.88 -8.10
C PHE A 72 -35.79 -49.92 -7.25
N ALA A 73 -35.43 -50.31 -6.03
CA ALA A 73 -34.60 -49.49 -5.16
C ALA A 73 -33.17 -49.34 -5.71
N THR A 74 -32.62 -50.39 -6.34
CA THR A 74 -31.31 -50.31 -7.02
C THR A 74 -31.35 -49.33 -8.19
N THR A 75 -32.37 -49.42 -9.05
CA THR A 75 -32.54 -48.49 -10.18
C THR A 75 -32.74 -47.05 -9.72
N TYR A 76 -33.59 -46.81 -8.71
CA TYR A 76 -33.78 -45.48 -8.13
C TYR A 76 -32.48 -44.92 -7.53
N ASN A 77 -31.70 -45.74 -6.82
CA ASN A 77 -30.40 -45.31 -6.30
C ASN A 77 -29.42 -44.95 -7.42
N ASN A 78 -29.37 -45.70 -8.50
CA ASN A 78 -28.50 -45.41 -9.64
C ASN A 78 -28.92 -44.12 -10.37
N ILE A 79 -30.21 -43.90 -10.58
CA ILE A 79 -30.76 -42.65 -11.12
C ILE A 79 -30.41 -41.48 -10.19
N GLY A 80 -30.59 -41.66 -8.88
CA GLY A 80 -30.24 -40.66 -7.88
C GLY A 80 -28.77 -40.25 -7.95
N SER A 81 -27.86 -41.23 -8.07
CA SER A 81 -26.42 -40.96 -8.24
C SER A 81 -26.11 -40.16 -9.50
N VAL A 82 -26.78 -40.44 -10.62
CA VAL A 82 -26.61 -39.61 -11.84
C VAL A 82 -27.08 -38.18 -11.59
N TYR A 83 -28.19 -37.98 -10.89
CA TYR A 83 -28.63 -36.64 -10.54
C TYR A 83 -27.70 -35.92 -9.56
N ILE A 84 -26.95 -36.63 -8.71
CA ILE A 84 -25.85 -36.04 -7.93
C ILE A 84 -24.75 -35.54 -8.88
N ASP A 85 -24.33 -36.38 -9.82
CA ASP A 85 -23.26 -36.08 -10.80
C ASP A 85 -23.65 -34.93 -11.76
N THR A 86 -24.93 -34.76 -12.08
CA THR A 86 -25.44 -33.64 -12.88
C THR A 86 -25.81 -32.41 -12.04
N GLY A 87 -25.65 -32.47 -10.72
CA GLY A 87 -25.92 -31.36 -9.79
C GLY A 87 -27.41 -31.09 -9.52
N GLU A 88 -28.31 -32.00 -9.89
CA GLU A 88 -29.76 -31.94 -9.64
C GLU A 88 -30.11 -32.58 -8.29
N TYR A 89 -29.54 -32.07 -7.20
CA TYR A 89 -29.60 -32.71 -5.87
C TYR A 89 -31.01 -32.96 -5.33
N SER A 90 -31.99 -32.10 -5.63
CA SER A 90 -33.38 -32.32 -5.21
C SER A 90 -33.99 -33.56 -5.87
N ARG A 91 -33.68 -33.81 -7.14
CA ARG A 91 -34.13 -35.02 -7.86
C ARG A 91 -33.36 -36.25 -7.40
N ALA A 92 -32.07 -36.09 -7.06
CA ALA A 92 -31.32 -37.15 -6.42
C ALA A 92 -31.97 -37.59 -5.11
N LEU A 93 -32.29 -36.64 -4.22
CA LEU A 93 -32.99 -36.91 -2.96
C LEU A 93 -34.35 -37.57 -3.18
N GLU A 94 -35.15 -37.12 -4.14
CA GLU A 94 -36.43 -37.74 -4.47
C GLU A 94 -36.26 -39.23 -4.84
N ASN A 95 -35.30 -39.55 -5.71
CA ASN A 95 -35.04 -40.92 -6.12
C ASN A 95 -34.46 -41.77 -4.98
N HIS A 96 -33.50 -41.25 -4.22
CA HIS A 96 -32.95 -41.98 -3.06
C HIS A 96 -33.99 -42.20 -1.96
N ASN A 97 -34.91 -41.26 -1.73
CA ASN A 97 -36.02 -41.45 -0.78
C ASN A 97 -37.01 -42.51 -1.29
N LYS A 98 -37.33 -42.55 -2.59
CA LYS A 98 -38.13 -43.66 -3.16
C LYS A 98 -37.45 -45.02 -2.98
N ALA A 99 -36.13 -45.09 -3.20
CA ALA A 99 -35.36 -46.29 -2.93
C ALA A 99 -35.42 -46.68 -1.44
N LEU A 100 -35.27 -45.69 -0.55
CA LEU A 100 -35.35 -45.86 0.89
C LEU A 100 -36.72 -46.42 1.34
N ASP A 101 -37.82 -45.87 0.82
CA ASP A 101 -39.19 -46.31 1.16
C ASP A 101 -39.48 -47.77 0.78
N ILE A 102 -38.87 -48.25 -0.30
CA ILE A 102 -38.95 -49.65 -0.73
C ILE A 102 -38.11 -50.53 0.20
N LEU A 103 -36.89 -50.10 0.51
CA LEU A 103 -35.95 -50.87 1.33
C LEU A 103 -36.32 -50.92 2.82
N LEU A 104 -37.03 -49.92 3.34
CA LEU A 104 -37.60 -49.97 4.70
C LEU A 104 -38.64 -51.09 4.87
N LYS A 105 -39.23 -51.56 3.76
CA LYS A 105 -40.18 -52.67 3.73
C LYS A 105 -39.52 -54.00 3.36
N SER A 106 -38.24 -53.99 3.01
CA SER A 106 -37.44 -55.18 2.70
C SER A 106 -36.54 -55.55 3.88
N SER A 107 -36.09 -56.80 3.95
CA SER A 107 -35.16 -57.28 4.99
C SER A 107 -33.68 -57.14 4.58
N ILE A 108 -33.36 -56.24 3.64
CA ILE A 108 -32.00 -56.10 3.08
C ILE A 108 -31.28 -54.89 3.70
N GLU A 109 -30.67 -55.10 4.86
CA GLU A 109 -30.05 -54.03 5.66
C GLU A 109 -28.86 -53.34 4.96
N SER A 110 -28.10 -54.06 4.13
CA SER A 110 -26.93 -53.51 3.40
C SER A 110 -27.32 -52.49 2.33
N ASP A 111 -28.42 -52.72 1.60
CA ASP A 111 -28.96 -51.79 0.61
C ASP A 111 -29.62 -50.57 1.30
N LEU A 112 -30.23 -50.79 2.46
CA LEU A 112 -30.81 -49.74 3.28
C LEU A 112 -29.73 -48.76 3.78
N ALA A 113 -28.62 -49.28 4.31
CA ALA A 113 -27.48 -48.46 4.72
C ALA A 113 -26.87 -47.68 3.54
N ARG A 114 -26.79 -48.30 2.35
CA ARG A 114 -26.31 -47.63 1.14
C ARG A 114 -27.21 -46.46 0.74
N SER A 115 -28.52 -46.61 0.86
CA SER A 115 -29.47 -45.55 0.50
C SER A 115 -29.34 -44.35 1.44
N TYR A 116 -29.22 -44.57 2.75
CA TYR A 116 -28.90 -43.51 3.70
C TYR A 116 -27.56 -42.83 3.41
N ASN A 117 -26.52 -43.59 3.04
CA ASN A 117 -25.25 -43.03 2.60
C ASN A 117 -25.41 -42.13 1.36
N ASN A 118 -26.16 -42.56 0.35
CA ASN A 118 -26.39 -41.77 -0.86
C ASN A 118 -27.16 -40.47 -0.58
N ILE A 119 -28.17 -40.52 0.31
CA ILE A 119 -28.89 -39.34 0.80
C ILE A 119 -27.93 -38.39 1.53
N GLY A 120 -27.06 -38.94 2.36
CA GLY A 120 -26.01 -38.18 3.04
C GLY A 120 -25.07 -37.48 2.06
N VAL A 121 -24.66 -38.16 0.99
CA VAL A 121 -23.82 -37.59 -0.08
C VAL A 121 -24.54 -36.43 -0.78
N ALA A 122 -25.83 -36.59 -1.10
CA ALA A 122 -26.63 -35.52 -1.68
C ALA A 122 -26.70 -34.29 -0.76
N TYR A 123 -26.99 -34.46 0.54
CA TYR A 123 -26.98 -33.36 1.50
C TYR A 123 -25.60 -32.72 1.68
N SER A 124 -24.53 -33.52 1.67
CA SER A 124 -23.14 -33.03 1.73
C SER A 124 -22.82 -32.15 0.51
N HIS A 125 -23.24 -32.56 -0.69
CA HIS A 125 -23.08 -31.73 -1.91
C HIS A 125 -23.98 -30.49 -1.93
N MET A 126 -25.07 -30.47 -1.15
CA MET A 126 -25.90 -29.29 -0.90
C MET A 126 -25.38 -28.39 0.24
N GLY A 127 -24.25 -28.74 0.87
CA GLY A 127 -23.70 -28.01 2.01
C GLY A 127 -24.50 -28.17 3.30
N GLU A 128 -25.47 -29.08 3.36
CA GLU A 128 -26.30 -29.35 4.55
C GLU A 128 -25.63 -30.38 5.45
N GLN A 129 -24.48 -30.02 6.02
CA GLN A 129 -23.59 -30.95 6.74
C GLN A 129 -24.26 -31.69 7.90
N PHE A 130 -25.16 -31.04 8.66
CA PHE A 130 -25.88 -31.70 9.75
C PHE A 130 -26.85 -32.78 9.26
N ARG A 131 -27.58 -32.53 8.17
CA ARG A 131 -28.46 -33.55 7.56
C ARG A 131 -27.64 -34.67 6.93
N ALA A 132 -26.48 -34.35 6.35
CA ALA A 132 -25.55 -35.36 5.87
C ALA A 132 -25.10 -36.28 7.01
N LEU A 133 -24.63 -35.72 8.13
CA LEU A 133 -24.24 -36.48 9.32
C LEU A 133 -25.40 -37.31 9.90
N GLU A 134 -26.62 -36.77 9.95
CA GLU A 134 -27.79 -37.53 10.42
C GLU A 134 -28.02 -38.80 9.59
N ASN A 135 -27.96 -38.68 8.26
CA ASN A 135 -28.13 -39.83 7.36
C ASN A 135 -26.95 -40.80 7.42
N TYR A 136 -25.71 -40.31 7.50
CA TYR A 136 -24.54 -41.17 7.69
C TYR A 136 -24.58 -41.91 9.03
N ASN A 137 -25.04 -41.28 10.11
CA ASN A 137 -25.20 -41.93 11.41
C ASN A 137 -26.29 -43.01 11.38
N LYS A 138 -27.40 -42.79 10.65
CA LYS A 138 -28.41 -43.84 10.42
C LYS A 138 -27.82 -45.01 9.63
N ALA A 139 -27.06 -44.74 8.57
CA ALA A 139 -26.35 -45.78 7.82
C ALA A 139 -25.37 -46.56 8.71
N LEU A 140 -24.64 -45.85 9.58
CA LEU A 140 -23.68 -46.43 10.52
C LEU A 140 -24.38 -47.35 11.51
N GLU A 141 -25.48 -46.92 12.09
CA GLU A 141 -26.28 -47.70 13.05
C GLU A 141 -26.80 -49.00 12.40
N ILE A 142 -27.26 -48.94 11.15
CA ILE A 142 -27.71 -50.11 10.40
C ILE A 142 -26.55 -51.09 10.16
N CYS A 143 -25.42 -50.60 9.65
CA CYS A 143 -24.24 -51.44 9.44
C CYS A 143 -23.70 -52.07 10.76
N GLN A 144 -23.87 -51.38 11.89
CA GLN A 144 -23.46 -51.90 13.21
C GLN A 144 -24.40 -52.99 13.74
N ARG A 145 -25.70 -52.90 13.43
CA ARG A 145 -26.71 -53.91 13.80
C ARG A 145 -26.59 -55.18 12.96
N SER A 146 -26.25 -55.02 11.69
CA SER A 146 -26.20 -56.11 10.71
C SER A 146 -24.98 -57.02 10.84
N ALA A 147 -23.95 -56.63 11.61
CA ALA A 147 -22.65 -57.29 11.53
C ALA A 147 -21.76 -57.25 12.77
N SER A 148 -20.73 -58.11 12.76
CA SER A 148 -19.59 -58.08 13.69
C SER A 148 -18.73 -56.82 13.49
N SER A 149 -17.91 -56.44 14.48
CA SER A 149 -17.13 -55.18 14.53
C SER A 149 -16.17 -54.88 13.35
N ASN A 150 -16.05 -55.77 12.35
CA ASN A 150 -15.18 -55.65 11.18
C ASN A 150 -15.97 -55.64 9.85
N ASP A 151 -17.23 -55.22 9.82
CA ASP A 151 -18.01 -55.19 8.58
C ASP A 151 -17.50 -54.13 7.59
N LEU A 152 -17.38 -54.53 6.33
CA LEU A 152 -17.00 -53.68 5.20
C LEU A 152 -18.01 -52.55 4.95
N CYS A 153 -19.26 -52.71 5.40
CA CYS A 153 -20.30 -51.67 5.37
C CYS A 153 -19.93 -50.40 6.17
N LEU A 154 -19.15 -50.55 7.25
CA LEU A 154 -18.81 -49.45 8.17
C LEU A 154 -17.78 -48.47 7.60
N ALA A 155 -16.82 -48.96 6.83
CA ALA A 155 -15.67 -48.16 6.39
C ALA A 155 -16.04 -47.01 5.43
N PRO A 156 -16.87 -47.19 4.39
CA PRO A 156 -17.34 -46.08 3.55
C PRO A 156 -18.10 -45.02 4.35
N THR A 157 -18.91 -45.44 5.33
CA THR A 157 -19.71 -44.54 6.17
C THR A 157 -18.81 -43.69 7.08
N TYR A 158 -17.84 -44.30 7.76
CA TYR A 158 -16.85 -43.55 8.55
C TYR A 158 -16.04 -42.59 7.67
N ASN A 159 -15.64 -43.00 6.46
CA ASN A 159 -14.92 -42.12 5.54
C ASN A 159 -15.75 -40.89 5.13
N ASN A 160 -17.05 -41.08 4.87
CA ASN A 160 -17.96 -39.99 4.53
C ASN A 160 -18.18 -39.03 5.72
N ILE A 161 -18.36 -39.56 6.93
CA ILE A 161 -18.44 -38.77 8.17
C ILE A 161 -17.15 -37.96 8.36
N GLY A 162 -15.99 -38.59 8.17
CA GLY A 162 -14.68 -37.92 8.23
C GLY A 162 -14.58 -36.77 7.22
N SER A 163 -15.06 -36.97 5.99
CA SER A 163 -15.10 -35.92 4.96
C SER A 163 -16.01 -34.75 5.34
N VAL A 164 -17.14 -35.00 6.00
CA VAL A 164 -18.03 -33.93 6.48
C VAL A 164 -17.36 -33.14 7.60
N TYR A 165 -16.80 -33.81 8.62
CA TYR A 165 -16.05 -33.12 9.68
C TYR A 165 -14.86 -32.32 9.13
N SER A 166 -14.14 -32.88 8.18
CA SER A 166 -13.05 -32.20 7.46
C SER A 166 -13.54 -30.94 6.74
N SER A 167 -14.73 -30.97 6.14
CA SER A 167 -15.36 -29.80 5.49
C SER A 167 -15.88 -28.74 6.48
N MET A 168 -16.18 -29.15 7.71
CA MET A 168 -16.59 -28.25 8.80
C MET A 168 -15.38 -27.63 9.53
N GLY A 169 -14.15 -28.07 9.24
CA GLY A 169 -12.93 -27.67 9.94
C GLY A 169 -12.68 -28.44 11.25
N GLU A 170 -13.44 -29.49 11.54
CA GLU A 170 -13.28 -30.31 12.75
C GLU A 170 -12.22 -31.41 12.55
N HIS A 171 -10.96 -30.99 12.40
CA HIS A 171 -9.88 -31.87 11.93
C HIS A 171 -9.63 -33.11 12.80
N SER A 172 -9.77 -32.98 14.12
CA SER A 172 -9.57 -34.10 15.06
C SER A 172 -10.62 -35.19 14.87
N ARG A 173 -11.89 -34.81 14.70
CA ARG A 173 -12.99 -35.76 14.44
C ARG A 173 -12.88 -36.36 13.05
N ALA A 174 -12.41 -35.61 12.06
CA ALA A 174 -12.12 -36.13 10.73
C ALA A 174 -11.06 -37.25 10.80
N LEU A 175 -9.93 -36.99 11.46
CA LEU A 175 -8.87 -37.98 11.67
C LEU A 175 -9.36 -39.23 12.41
N GLU A 176 -10.15 -39.07 13.48
CA GLU A 176 -10.70 -40.20 14.22
C GLU A 176 -11.50 -41.15 13.31
N ASN A 177 -12.36 -40.59 12.46
CA ASN A 177 -13.17 -41.36 11.51
C ASN A 177 -12.31 -41.98 10.39
N TYR A 178 -11.30 -41.28 9.90
CA TYR A 178 -10.36 -41.84 8.93
C TYR A 178 -9.50 -42.97 9.52
N TYR A 179 -9.10 -42.89 10.79
CA TYR A 179 -8.39 -43.98 11.46
C TYR A 179 -9.28 -45.21 11.69
N LYS A 180 -10.55 -45.02 12.07
CA LYS A 180 -11.54 -46.12 12.12
C LYS A 180 -11.72 -46.78 10.75
N THR A 181 -11.81 -45.98 9.69
CA THR A 181 -11.86 -46.47 8.29
C THR A 181 -10.62 -47.29 7.96
N LEU A 182 -9.44 -46.79 8.30
CA LEU A 182 -8.16 -47.43 8.04
C LEU A 182 -8.04 -48.78 8.74
N GLU A 183 -8.46 -48.85 10.01
CA GLU A 183 -8.47 -50.08 10.80
C GLU A 183 -9.31 -51.18 10.14
N ILE A 184 -10.54 -50.83 9.73
CA ILE A 184 -11.47 -51.77 9.08
C ILE A 184 -10.90 -52.29 7.75
N TYR A 185 -10.42 -51.40 6.87
CA TYR A 185 -9.87 -51.81 5.59
C TYR A 185 -8.59 -52.65 5.73
N THR A 186 -7.73 -52.31 6.68
CA THR A 186 -6.50 -53.08 6.94
C THR A 186 -6.82 -54.50 7.40
N LYS A 187 -7.82 -54.67 8.28
CA LYS A 187 -8.25 -55.98 8.79
C LYS A 187 -9.04 -56.80 7.76
N SER A 188 -9.87 -56.15 6.94
CA SER A 188 -10.88 -56.84 6.11
C SER A 188 -10.49 -57.05 4.64
N LEU A 189 -9.61 -56.21 4.07
CA LEU A 189 -9.27 -56.25 2.63
C LEU A 189 -7.78 -56.47 2.32
N SER A 190 -6.90 -56.52 3.33
CA SER A 190 -5.42 -56.46 3.28
C SER A 190 -4.84 -55.05 3.53
N PRO A 191 -3.71 -54.94 4.27
CA PRO A 191 -2.93 -53.70 4.38
C PRO A 191 -2.50 -53.10 3.04
N THR A 192 -2.37 -53.93 2.00
CA THR A 192 -1.97 -53.49 0.66
C THR A 192 -3.14 -53.10 -0.23
N HIS A 193 -4.39 -53.11 0.25
CA HIS A 193 -5.55 -52.81 -0.58
C HIS A 193 -5.61 -51.32 -1.00
N SER A 194 -6.12 -51.03 -2.20
CA SER A 194 -6.21 -49.65 -2.73
C SER A 194 -7.05 -48.71 -1.85
N ASN A 195 -8.10 -49.22 -1.20
CA ASN A 195 -8.89 -48.42 -0.26
C ASN A 195 -8.08 -47.99 0.97
N THR A 196 -7.14 -48.83 1.45
CA THR A 196 -6.20 -48.48 2.52
C THR A 196 -5.29 -47.32 2.08
N ALA A 197 -4.80 -47.35 0.84
CA ALA A 197 -4.03 -46.25 0.26
C ALA A 197 -4.85 -44.95 0.14
N LYS A 198 -6.12 -45.03 -0.30
CA LYS A 198 -7.03 -43.87 -0.36
C LYS A 198 -7.23 -43.26 1.03
N THR A 199 -7.43 -44.07 2.07
CA THR A 199 -7.57 -43.57 3.45
C THR A 199 -6.30 -42.89 3.96
N TYR A 200 -5.11 -43.47 3.72
CA TYR A 200 -3.84 -42.80 4.04
C TYR A 200 -3.70 -41.45 3.31
N SER A 201 -4.14 -41.38 2.05
CA SER A 201 -4.14 -40.13 1.30
C SER A 201 -5.07 -39.07 1.91
N SER A 202 -6.27 -39.44 2.37
CA SER A 202 -7.18 -38.53 3.08
C SER A 202 -6.60 -38.06 4.42
N ILE A 203 -5.97 -38.96 5.18
CA ILE A 203 -5.26 -38.60 6.43
C ILE A 203 -4.12 -37.61 6.13
N GLY A 204 -3.37 -37.82 5.04
CA GLY A 204 -2.32 -36.91 4.61
C GLY A 204 -2.83 -35.50 4.29
N LEU A 205 -3.97 -35.39 3.61
CA LEU A 205 -4.63 -34.10 3.36
C LEU A 205 -5.10 -33.43 4.66
N GLU A 206 -5.54 -34.22 5.64
CA GLU A 206 -6.00 -33.66 6.91
C GLU A 206 -4.83 -33.10 7.72
N TYR A 207 -3.71 -33.81 7.78
CA TYR A 207 -2.48 -33.27 8.35
C TYR A 207 -1.96 -32.03 7.60
N LEU A 208 -2.12 -31.98 6.27
CA LEU A 208 -1.80 -30.78 5.50
C LEU A 208 -2.65 -29.58 5.96
N ARG A 209 -3.96 -29.76 6.15
CA ARG A 209 -4.86 -28.71 6.64
C ARG A 209 -4.54 -28.25 8.05
N MET A 210 -3.94 -29.13 8.87
CA MET A 210 -3.43 -28.80 10.20
C MET A 210 -2.01 -28.21 10.18
N GLY A 211 -1.38 -28.02 9.02
CA GLY A 211 -0.01 -27.51 8.89
C GLY A 211 1.09 -28.52 9.27
N GLU A 212 0.74 -29.79 9.46
CA GLU A 212 1.64 -30.88 9.84
C GLU A 212 2.27 -31.53 8.59
N TYR A 213 3.09 -30.77 7.87
CA TYR A 213 3.61 -31.15 6.55
C TYR A 213 4.41 -32.47 6.55
N SER A 214 5.15 -32.76 7.61
CA SER A 214 5.93 -34.01 7.73
C SER A 214 5.01 -35.24 7.77
N LYS A 215 3.96 -35.20 8.61
CA LYS A 215 2.94 -36.24 8.70
C LYS A 215 2.13 -36.34 7.41
N ALA A 216 1.83 -35.21 6.77
CA ALA A 216 1.15 -35.19 5.47
C ALA A 216 1.94 -35.98 4.42
N VAL A 217 3.23 -35.66 4.26
CA VAL A 217 4.14 -36.35 3.31
C VAL A 217 4.32 -37.83 3.68
N GLU A 218 4.47 -38.16 4.96
CA GLU A 218 4.60 -39.54 5.40
C GLU A 218 3.39 -40.39 5.00
N ASN A 219 2.17 -39.91 5.27
CA ASN A 219 0.94 -40.60 4.92
C ASN A 219 0.75 -40.68 3.39
N CYS A 220 1.11 -39.63 2.66
CA CYS A 220 1.14 -39.64 1.20
C CYS A 220 2.11 -40.69 0.64
N ASN A 221 3.32 -40.81 1.19
CA ASN A 221 4.30 -41.81 0.76
C ASN A 221 3.83 -43.24 1.07
N LYS A 222 3.16 -43.46 2.22
CA LYS A 222 2.50 -44.74 2.53
C LYS A 222 1.44 -45.08 1.50
N ALA A 223 0.60 -44.11 1.10
CA ALA A 223 -0.40 -44.31 0.06
C ALA A 223 0.23 -44.68 -1.30
N VAL A 224 1.33 -44.03 -1.70
CA VAL A 224 2.05 -44.38 -2.95
C VAL A 224 2.66 -45.76 -2.88
N ALA A 225 3.32 -46.11 -1.78
CA ALA A 225 3.99 -47.40 -1.62
C ALA A 225 2.98 -48.56 -1.70
N ILE A 226 1.84 -48.43 -1.02
CA ILE A 226 0.74 -49.40 -1.09
C ILE A 226 0.22 -49.52 -2.53
N GLN A 227 0.04 -48.38 -3.21
CA GLN A 227 -0.47 -48.36 -4.58
C GLN A 227 0.49 -49.03 -5.57
N GLN A 228 1.80 -48.78 -5.45
CA GLN A 228 2.82 -49.41 -6.29
C GLN A 228 2.91 -50.93 -6.09
N GLN A 229 2.58 -51.42 -4.90
CA GLN A 229 2.58 -52.85 -4.58
C GLN A 229 1.30 -53.58 -5.01
N SER A 230 0.17 -52.87 -5.10
CA SER A 230 -1.16 -53.48 -5.26
C SER A 230 -1.77 -53.34 -6.65
N LEU A 231 -1.40 -52.31 -7.39
CA LEU A 231 -2.02 -51.97 -8.67
C LEU A 231 -0.96 -51.60 -9.71
N SER A 232 -1.28 -51.83 -10.99
CA SER A 232 -0.40 -51.39 -12.07
C SER A 232 -0.27 -49.86 -12.06
N PRO A 233 0.88 -49.29 -12.47
CA PRO A 233 1.08 -47.84 -12.46
C PRO A 233 0.03 -47.03 -13.23
N ASP A 234 -0.59 -47.65 -14.25
CA ASP A 234 -1.64 -47.06 -15.07
C ASP A 234 -3.07 -47.29 -14.53
N HIS A 235 -3.22 -47.81 -13.30
CA HIS A 235 -4.54 -48.12 -12.75
C HIS A 235 -5.33 -46.83 -12.43
N PRO A 236 -6.61 -46.72 -12.84
CA PRO A 236 -7.44 -45.53 -12.58
C PRO A 236 -7.56 -45.14 -11.09
N ASP A 237 -7.58 -46.11 -10.18
CA ASP A 237 -7.64 -45.83 -8.73
C ASP A 237 -6.43 -45.05 -8.21
N SER A 238 -5.27 -45.15 -8.88
CA SER A 238 -4.05 -44.41 -8.53
C SER A 238 -4.26 -42.90 -8.66
N VAL A 239 -5.20 -42.46 -9.50
CA VAL A 239 -5.33 -41.04 -9.87
C VAL A 239 -5.86 -40.18 -8.72
N SER A 240 -6.80 -40.70 -7.94
CA SER A 240 -7.31 -40.01 -6.75
C SER A 240 -6.19 -39.71 -5.74
N ILE A 241 -5.31 -40.68 -5.53
CA ILE A 241 -4.14 -40.57 -4.65
C ILE A 241 -3.14 -39.57 -5.25
N PHE A 242 -2.79 -39.69 -6.53
CA PHE A 242 -1.88 -38.76 -7.19
C PHE A 242 -2.37 -37.31 -7.12
N ASN A 243 -3.67 -37.06 -7.30
CA ASN A 243 -4.23 -35.72 -7.16
C ASN A 243 -4.04 -35.14 -5.76
N ASN A 244 -4.32 -35.93 -4.72
CA ASN A 244 -4.18 -35.50 -3.33
C ASN A 244 -2.71 -35.21 -2.97
N ILE A 245 -1.79 -36.08 -3.41
CA ILE A 245 -0.36 -35.93 -3.15
C ILE A 245 0.22 -34.73 -3.90
N ALA A 246 -0.20 -34.53 -5.15
CA ALA A 246 0.18 -33.35 -5.91
C ALA A 246 -0.32 -32.07 -5.22
N GLY A 247 -1.52 -32.11 -4.63
CA GLY A 247 -2.03 -31.02 -3.78
C GLY A 247 -1.17 -30.75 -2.55
N VAL A 248 -0.65 -31.79 -1.89
CA VAL A 248 0.32 -31.65 -0.78
C VAL A 248 1.61 -31.00 -1.27
N TYR A 249 2.18 -31.47 -2.38
CA TYR A 249 3.41 -30.87 -2.94
C TYR A 249 3.21 -29.41 -3.37
N ASP A 250 2.04 -29.07 -3.92
CA ASP A 250 1.68 -27.71 -4.31
C ASP A 250 1.64 -26.77 -3.10
N HIS A 251 0.98 -27.18 -2.01
CA HIS A 251 0.93 -26.40 -0.76
C HIS A 251 2.29 -26.25 -0.06
N MET A 252 3.22 -27.19 -0.29
CA MET A 252 4.60 -27.07 0.19
C MET A 252 5.49 -26.18 -0.70
N GLY A 253 4.94 -25.62 -1.79
CA GLY A 253 5.70 -24.82 -2.76
C GLY A 253 6.57 -25.65 -3.71
N ASN A 254 6.42 -26.98 -3.73
CA ASN A 254 7.16 -27.88 -4.63
C ASN A 254 6.41 -28.05 -5.96
N TYR A 255 6.27 -26.95 -6.69
CA TYR A 255 5.44 -26.87 -7.89
C TYR A 255 5.89 -27.82 -9.01
N SER A 256 7.19 -28.10 -9.14
CA SER A 256 7.72 -29.01 -10.16
C SER A 256 7.23 -30.44 -9.94
N ARG A 257 7.33 -30.96 -8.71
CA ARG A 257 6.82 -32.29 -8.35
C ARG A 257 5.30 -32.34 -8.41
N ALA A 258 4.62 -31.30 -7.93
CA ALA A 258 3.16 -31.22 -8.03
C ALA A 258 2.69 -31.33 -9.50
N LEU A 259 3.34 -30.58 -10.40
CA LEU A 259 3.02 -30.58 -11.82
C LEU A 259 3.33 -31.93 -12.48
N GLU A 260 4.44 -32.57 -12.12
CA GLU A 260 4.79 -33.91 -12.60
C GLU A 260 3.71 -34.93 -12.24
N VAL A 261 3.32 -34.98 -10.95
CA VAL A 261 2.31 -35.92 -10.45
C VAL A 261 0.92 -35.63 -11.04
N TYR A 262 0.50 -34.37 -11.15
CA TYR A 262 -0.76 -34.02 -11.83
C TYR A 262 -0.74 -34.38 -13.32
N LYS A 263 0.41 -34.26 -14.01
CA LYS A 263 0.54 -34.69 -15.41
C LYS A 263 0.48 -36.22 -15.54
N MET A 264 1.01 -36.97 -14.58
CA MET A 264 0.84 -38.42 -14.53
C MET A 264 -0.63 -38.80 -14.36
N ALA A 265 -1.33 -38.17 -13.42
CA ALA A 265 -2.79 -38.31 -13.24
C ALA A 265 -3.56 -38.03 -14.54
N LEU A 266 -3.26 -36.92 -15.22
CA LEU A 266 -3.87 -36.58 -16.50
C LEU A 266 -3.57 -37.60 -17.60
N ARG A 267 -2.34 -38.15 -17.66
CA ARG A 267 -1.95 -39.17 -18.64
C ARG A 267 -2.76 -40.45 -18.46
N ILE A 268 -2.95 -40.89 -17.22
CA ILE A 268 -3.77 -42.07 -16.91
C ILE A 268 -5.21 -41.80 -17.34
N TYR A 269 -5.82 -40.68 -16.94
CA TYR A 269 -7.18 -40.34 -17.36
C TYR A 269 -7.35 -40.27 -18.88
N ARG A 270 -6.37 -39.73 -19.63
CA ARG A 270 -6.43 -39.70 -21.11
C ARG A 270 -6.36 -41.09 -21.73
N LYS A 271 -5.74 -42.07 -21.07
CA LYS A 271 -5.63 -43.45 -21.55
C LYS A 271 -6.88 -44.27 -21.21
N THR A 272 -7.54 -43.97 -20.09
CA THR A 272 -8.60 -44.81 -19.52
C THR A 272 -10.01 -44.25 -19.69
N LEU A 273 -10.17 -42.94 -19.92
CA LEU A 273 -11.46 -42.27 -19.98
C LEU A 273 -11.68 -41.58 -21.33
N PRO A 274 -12.95 -41.40 -21.76
CA PRO A 274 -13.28 -40.61 -22.94
C PRO A 274 -12.75 -39.17 -22.85
N PRO A 275 -12.40 -38.51 -23.98
CA PRO A 275 -11.91 -37.13 -23.99
C PRO A 275 -12.87 -36.08 -23.40
N THR A 276 -14.15 -36.43 -23.25
CA THR A 276 -15.22 -35.59 -22.70
C THR A 276 -15.47 -35.82 -21.21
N HIS A 277 -14.75 -36.74 -20.55
CA HIS A 277 -15.04 -37.11 -19.18
C HIS A 277 -14.78 -35.95 -18.18
N PRO A 278 -15.68 -35.66 -17.22
CA PRO A 278 -15.52 -34.57 -16.24
C PRO A 278 -14.21 -34.62 -15.43
N TYR A 279 -13.70 -35.81 -15.10
CA TYR A 279 -12.40 -35.96 -14.42
C TYR A 279 -11.20 -35.39 -15.20
N LEU A 280 -11.24 -35.36 -16.53
CA LEU A 280 -10.23 -34.65 -17.32
C LEU A 280 -10.29 -33.15 -17.07
N ALA A 281 -11.49 -32.58 -16.92
CA ALA A 281 -11.65 -31.17 -16.58
C ALA A 281 -11.08 -30.86 -15.19
N SER A 282 -11.32 -31.72 -14.19
CA SER A 282 -10.73 -31.57 -12.85
C SER A 282 -9.20 -31.65 -12.88
N ALA A 283 -8.62 -32.57 -13.67
CA ALA A 283 -7.17 -32.65 -13.83
C ALA A 283 -6.58 -31.39 -14.49
N TYR A 284 -7.20 -30.86 -15.54
CA TYR A 284 -6.78 -29.59 -16.14
C TYR A 284 -6.91 -28.42 -15.16
N ASN A 285 -7.98 -28.38 -14.35
CA ASN A 285 -8.16 -27.35 -13.32
C ASN A 285 -7.07 -27.39 -12.26
N ASN A 286 -6.66 -28.57 -11.81
CA ASN A 286 -5.57 -28.72 -10.84
C ASN A 286 -4.22 -28.28 -11.43
N ILE A 287 -3.93 -28.68 -12.67
CA ILE A 287 -2.74 -28.23 -13.40
C ILE A 287 -2.75 -26.70 -13.59
N ALA A 288 -3.91 -26.11 -13.89
CA ALA A 288 -4.07 -24.66 -14.00
C ALA A 288 -3.75 -23.96 -12.68
N GLY A 289 -4.17 -24.53 -11.54
CA GLY A 289 -3.83 -24.05 -10.20
C GLY A 289 -2.32 -23.98 -9.98
N VAL A 290 -1.58 -25.06 -10.27
CA VAL A 290 -0.12 -25.07 -10.12
C VAL A 290 0.56 -24.04 -11.03
N TYR A 291 0.12 -23.91 -12.29
CA TYR A 291 0.67 -22.87 -13.17
C TYR A 291 0.36 -21.44 -12.68
N SER A 292 -0.80 -21.21 -12.07
CA SER A 292 -1.12 -19.93 -11.42
C SER A 292 -0.21 -19.67 -10.22
N SER A 293 0.06 -20.68 -9.37
CA SER A 293 1.04 -20.59 -8.26
C SER A 293 2.48 -20.31 -8.73
N MET A 294 2.83 -20.75 -9.95
CA MET A 294 4.12 -20.47 -10.60
C MET A 294 4.16 -19.13 -11.37
N SER A 295 3.07 -18.35 -11.35
CA SER A 295 2.89 -17.13 -12.13
C SER A 295 2.93 -17.31 -13.66
N ASP A 296 2.73 -18.54 -14.16
CA ASP A 296 2.54 -18.83 -15.59
C ASP A 296 1.05 -18.75 -15.96
N HIS A 297 0.52 -17.53 -15.91
CA HIS A 297 -0.92 -17.28 -16.09
C HIS A 297 -1.44 -17.66 -17.48
N LEU A 298 -0.59 -17.66 -18.51
CA LEU A 298 -0.97 -18.09 -19.86
C LEU A 298 -1.28 -19.58 -19.91
N LYS A 299 -0.41 -20.42 -19.34
CA LYS A 299 -0.67 -21.87 -19.27
C LYS A 299 -1.81 -22.18 -18.30
N ALA A 300 -1.93 -21.42 -17.20
CA ALA A 300 -3.08 -21.54 -16.31
C ALA A 300 -4.39 -21.30 -17.07
N LEU A 301 -4.49 -20.22 -17.84
CA LEU A 301 -5.66 -19.88 -18.64
C LEU A 301 -5.94 -20.93 -19.73
N GLU A 302 -4.90 -21.44 -20.41
CA GLU A 302 -5.06 -22.48 -21.42
C GLU A 302 -5.69 -23.75 -20.83
N ASN A 303 -5.18 -24.22 -19.70
CA ASN A 303 -5.72 -25.40 -19.02
C ASN A 303 -7.13 -25.15 -18.49
N GLN A 304 -7.40 -23.94 -17.97
CA GLN A 304 -8.74 -23.60 -17.50
C GLN A 304 -9.77 -23.53 -18.65
N LYS A 305 -9.35 -23.07 -19.84
CA LYS A 305 -10.17 -23.12 -21.07
C LYS A 305 -10.43 -24.55 -21.54
N LYS A 306 -9.45 -25.46 -21.41
CA LYS A 306 -9.66 -26.90 -21.68
C LYS A 306 -10.68 -27.50 -20.70
N ALA A 307 -10.55 -27.20 -19.41
CA ALA A 307 -11.45 -27.68 -18.36
C ALA A 307 -12.90 -27.23 -18.60
N ILE A 308 -13.12 -25.93 -18.85
CA ILE A 308 -14.47 -25.41 -19.03
C ILE A 308 -15.13 -25.92 -20.32
N LYS A 309 -14.37 -26.11 -21.41
CA LYS A 309 -14.89 -26.67 -22.66
C LYS A 309 -15.44 -28.09 -22.48
N ILE A 310 -14.78 -28.90 -21.65
CA ILE A 310 -15.25 -30.25 -21.30
C ILE A 310 -16.54 -30.13 -20.47
N ARG A 311 -16.53 -29.32 -19.40
CA ARG A 311 -17.70 -29.14 -18.52
C ARG A 311 -18.92 -28.60 -19.25
N GLN A 312 -18.75 -27.65 -20.19
CA GLN A 312 -19.84 -27.09 -21.00
C GLN A 312 -20.51 -28.10 -21.92
N ARG A 313 -19.78 -29.15 -22.33
CA ARG A 313 -20.30 -30.19 -23.22
C ARG A 313 -21.11 -31.25 -22.46
N VAL A 314 -20.72 -31.55 -21.22
CA VAL A 314 -21.24 -32.71 -20.48
C VAL A 314 -22.21 -32.32 -19.36
N LEU A 315 -22.05 -31.13 -18.77
CA LEU A 315 -22.84 -30.69 -17.62
C LEU A 315 -23.94 -29.69 -18.02
N PRO A 316 -25.08 -29.68 -17.32
CA PRO A 316 -26.13 -28.68 -17.53
C PRO A 316 -25.63 -27.23 -17.34
N PRO A 317 -26.20 -26.22 -18.02
CA PRO A 317 -25.77 -24.83 -17.90
C PRO A 317 -25.86 -24.22 -16.49
N THR A 318 -26.63 -24.82 -15.60
CA THR A 318 -26.80 -24.41 -14.19
C THR A 318 -25.87 -25.16 -13.23
N HIS A 319 -24.99 -26.04 -13.73
CA HIS A 319 -24.17 -26.89 -12.89
C HIS A 319 -23.15 -26.10 -12.03
N PRO A 320 -22.99 -26.41 -10.73
CA PRO A 320 -22.03 -25.74 -9.84
C PRO A 320 -20.59 -25.69 -10.38
N ASP A 321 -20.08 -26.80 -10.94
CA ASP A 321 -18.75 -26.86 -11.57
C ASP A 321 -18.53 -25.87 -12.72
N LEU A 322 -19.57 -25.48 -13.46
CA LEU A 322 -19.46 -24.42 -14.46
C LEU A 322 -19.23 -23.06 -13.79
N ALA A 323 -19.98 -22.78 -12.72
CA ALA A 323 -19.76 -21.56 -11.93
C ALA A 323 -18.35 -21.53 -11.33
N MET A 324 -17.86 -22.65 -10.77
CA MET A 324 -16.50 -22.77 -10.27
C MET A 324 -15.47 -22.55 -11.39
N SER A 325 -15.70 -23.10 -12.57
CA SER A 325 -14.82 -22.89 -13.73
C SER A 325 -14.74 -21.42 -14.11
N TYR A 326 -15.88 -20.73 -14.19
CA TYR A 326 -15.93 -19.29 -14.46
C TYR A 326 -15.26 -18.47 -13.36
N ASN A 327 -15.45 -18.82 -12.08
CA ASN A 327 -14.78 -18.18 -10.96
C ASN A 327 -13.25 -18.32 -11.06
N ASN A 328 -12.75 -19.52 -11.37
CA ASN A 328 -11.32 -19.78 -11.50
C ASN A 328 -10.72 -19.07 -12.73
N ILE A 329 -11.44 -19.00 -13.86
CA ILE A 329 -11.02 -18.17 -15.00
C ILE A 329 -10.97 -16.69 -14.63
N GLY A 330 -11.96 -16.20 -13.87
CA GLY A 330 -11.96 -14.85 -13.32
C GLY A 330 -10.75 -14.57 -12.44
N SER A 331 -10.34 -15.54 -11.62
CA SER A 331 -9.13 -15.47 -10.80
C SER A 331 -7.87 -15.35 -11.67
N VAL A 332 -7.71 -16.22 -12.68
CA VAL A 332 -6.56 -16.14 -13.59
C VAL A 332 -6.50 -14.80 -14.34
N TYR A 333 -7.64 -14.27 -14.79
CA TYR A 333 -7.67 -12.93 -15.41
C TYR A 333 -7.37 -11.81 -14.40
N THR A 334 -7.72 -11.99 -13.12
CA THR A 334 -7.34 -11.05 -12.05
C THR A 334 -5.82 -11.01 -11.92
N ASP A 335 -5.16 -12.17 -11.85
CA ASP A 335 -3.70 -12.27 -11.76
C ASP A 335 -2.99 -11.70 -13.00
N MET A 336 -3.61 -11.80 -14.18
CA MET A 336 -3.10 -11.19 -15.42
C MET A 336 -3.31 -9.67 -15.49
N GLY A 337 -4.04 -9.06 -14.55
CA GLY A 337 -4.43 -7.64 -14.57
C GLY A 337 -5.56 -7.29 -15.54
N GLU A 338 -6.19 -8.29 -16.15
CA GLU A 338 -7.28 -8.15 -17.14
C GLU A 338 -8.65 -7.96 -16.45
N SER A 339 -8.79 -6.84 -15.75
CA SER A 339 -9.88 -6.59 -14.79
C SER A 339 -11.29 -6.65 -15.40
N THR A 340 -11.46 -6.21 -16.65
CA THR A 340 -12.76 -6.22 -17.35
C THR A 340 -13.23 -7.66 -17.64
N LYS A 341 -12.32 -8.51 -18.13
CA LYS A 341 -12.59 -9.92 -18.37
C LYS A 341 -12.84 -10.66 -17.05
N ALA A 342 -12.03 -10.40 -16.03
CA ALA A 342 -12.23 -11.00 -14.71
C ALA A 342 -13.65 -10.74 -14.17
N LEU A 343 -14.12 -9.48 -14.24
CA LEU A 343 -15.48 -9.11 -13.85
C LEU A 343 -16.57 -9.83 -14.68
N GLU A 344 -16.38 -9.97 -15.99
CA GLU A 344 -17.32 -10.70 -16.85
C GLU A 344 -17.48 -12.16 -16.38
N TYR A 345 -16.36 -12.82 -16.09
CA TYR A 345 -16.34 -14.21 -15.65
C TYR A 345 -16.90 -14.39 -14.23
N TYR A 346 -16.59 -13.50 -13.29
CA TYR A 346 -17.22 -13.52 -11.97
C TYR A 346 -18.73 -13.31 -12.05
N LYS A 347 -19.21 -12.40 -12.89
CA LYS A 347 -20.66 -12.20 -13.11
C LYS A 347 -21.34 -13.44 -13.70
N LYS A 348 -20.67 -14.17 -14.62
CA LYS A 348 -21.18 -15.45 -15.15
C LYS A 348 -21.29 -16.50 -14.04
N ALA A 349 -20.29 -16.61 -13.17
CA ALA A 349 -20.32 -17.52 -12.02
C ALA A 349 -21.48 -17.18 -11.05
N ILE A 350 -21.61 -15.90 -10.65
CA ILE A 350 -22.67 -15.42 -9.76
C ILE A 350 -24.06 -15.68 -10.36
N LYS A 351 -24.26 -15.46 -11.67
CA LYS A 351 -25.54 -15.71 -12.35
C LYS A 351 -25.97 -17.18 -12.25
N ILE A 352 -25.03 -18.12 -12.29
CA ILE A 352 -25.33 -19.54 -12.09
C ILE A 352 -25.60 -19.81 -10.60
N GLN A 353 -24.72 -19.35 -9.71
CA GLN A 353 -24.82 -19.57 -8.26
C GLN A 353 -26.13 -19.02 -7.66
N LEU A 354 -26.61 -17.86 -8.11
CA LEU A 354 -27.88 -17.28 -7.65
C LEU A 354 -29.11 -18.14 -8.03
N LYS A 355 -29.03 -18.92 -9.11
CA LYS A 355 -30.13 -19.81 -9.54
C LYS A 355 -30.22 -21.11 -8.72
N ILE A 356 -29.15 -21.47 -8.02
CA ILE A 356 -29.03 -22.70 -7.24
C ILE A 356 -29.02 -22.43 -5.72
N LEU A 357 -29.45 -21.24 -5.28
CA LEU A 357 -29.65 -20.92 -3.86
C LEU A 357 -30.92 -21.63 -3.34
N PRO A 358 -30.93 -22.14 -2.09
CA PRO A 358 -30.00 -21.82 -1.00
C PRO A 358 -28.76 -22.74 -0.87
N SER A 359 -28.72 -23.88 -1.55
CA SER A 359 -27.78 -25.00 -1.30
C SER A 359 -26.31 -24.76 -1.68
N ARG A 360 -25.95 -23.59 -2.22
CA ARG A 360 -24.55 -23.26 -2.60
C ARG A 360 -24.13 -21.82 -2.23
N SER A 361 -24.66 -21.34 -1.12
CA SER A 361 -24.33 -20.04 -0.50
C SER A 361 -22.83 -19.83 -0.27
N ALA A 362 -22.07 -20.87 0.12
CA ALA A 362 -20.62 -20.78 0.33
C ALA A 362 -19.83 -20.48 -0.95
N ASP A 363 -20.20 -21.10 -2.08
CA ASP A 363 -19.57 -20.85 -3.38
C ASP A 363 -19.82 -19.41 -3.87
N LEU A 364 -21.04 -18.91 -3.64
CA LEU A 364 -21.39 -17.51 -3.92
C LEU A 364 -20.56 -16.55 -3.06
N ALA A 365 -20.39 -16.84 -1.77
CA ALA A 365 -19.55 -16.05 -0.89
C ALA A 365 -18.08 -16.02 -1.36
N ARG A 366 -17.54 -17.15 -1.81
CA ARG A 366 -16.19 -17.24 -2.40
C ARG A 366 -16.07 -16.37 -3.64
N THR A 367 -17.05 -16.38 -4.55
CA THR A 367 -17.01 -15.53 -5.75
C THR A 367 -17.13 -14.05 -5.42
N TYR A 368 -17.96 -13.65 -4.45
CA TYR A 368 -17.95 -12.27 -3.94
C TYR A 368 -16.61 -11.90 -3.30
N GLY A 369 -15.98 -12.81 -2.54
CA GLY A 369 -14.65 -12.63 -1.96
C GLY A 369 -13.58 -12.39 -3.02
N ASN A 370 -13.56 -13.21 -4.08
CA ASN A 370 -12.62 -13.06 -5.20
C ASN A 370 -12.86 -11.75 -5.98
N MET A 371 -14.12 -11.37 -6.19
CA MET A 371 -14.45 -10.08 -6.79
C MET A 371 -14.03 -8.90 -5.90
N GLY A 372 -14.11 -9.05 -4.58
CA GLY A 372 -13.56 -8.11 -3.61
C GLY A 372 -12.04 -7.98 -3.70
N LEU A 373 -11.30 -9.09 -3.88
CA LEU A 373 -9.86 -9.07 -4.11
C LEU A 373 -9.49 -8.40 -5.44
N LEU A 374 -10.26 -8.62 -6.52
CA LEU A 374 -10.09 -7.91 -7.78
C LEU A 374 -10.28 -6.39 -7.60
N TYR A 375 -11.36 -5.96 -6.92
CA TYR A 375 -11.58 -4.53 -6.67
C TYR A 375 -10.46 -3.93 -5.82
N SER A 376 -9.94 -4.69 -4.86
CA SER A 376 -8.75 -4.32 -4.08
C SER A 376 -7.50 -4.17 -4.96
N TYR A 377 -7.31 -5.04 -5.96
CA TYR A 377 -6.17 -4.98 -6.87
C TYR A 377 -6.19 -3.74 -7.77
N ILE A 378 -7.38 -3.34 -8.25
CA ILE A 378 -7.54 -2.13 -9.08
C ILE A 378 -7.62 -0.83 -8.25
N GLY A 379 -7.49 -0.91 -6.93
CA GLY A 379 -7.52 0.24 -6.02
C GLY A 379 -8.92 0.77 -5.66
N ASP A 380 -10.01 0.08 -6.01
CA ASP A 380 -11.37 0.45 -5.61
C ASP A 380 -11.72 -0.21 -4.27
N ASP A 381 -11.11 0.30 -3.20
CA ASP A 381 -11.29 -0.23 -1.83
C ASP A 381 -12.75 -0.18 -1.35
N SER A 382 -13.57 0.74 -1.87
CA SER A 382 -15.00 0.83 -1.55
C SER A 382 -15.77 -0.37 -2.07
N LYS A 383 -15.64 -0.69 -3.38
CA LYS A 383 -16.28 -1.89 -3.94
C LYS A 383 -15.65 -3.17 -3.42
N ALA A 384 -14.36 -3.16 -3.10
CA ALA A 384 -13.70 -4.27 -2.43
C ALA A 384 -14.40 -4.59 -1.11
N LEU A 385 -14.59 -3.56 -0.26
CA LEU A 385 -15.26 -3.69 1.03
C LEU A 385 -16.71 -4.14 0.89
N GLU A 386 -17.45 -3.60 -0.07
CA GLU A 386 -18.84 -4.00 -0.34
C GLU A 386 -18.94 -5.51 -0.64
N ASN A 387 -18.09 -6.02 -1.53
CA ASN A 387 -18.12 -7.42 -1.93
C ASN A 387 -17.61 -8.35 -0.81
N GLN A 388 -16.58 -7.96 -0.06
CA GLN A 388 -16.15 -8.74 1.11
C GLN A 388 -17.22 -8.78 2.21
N ARG A 389 -17.98 -7.70 2.41
CA ARG A 389 -19.13 -7.68 3.34
C ARG A 389 -20.28 -8.57 2.86
N LYS A 390 -20.59 -8.61 1.56
CA LYS A 390 -21.56 -9.56 1.00
C LYS A 390 -21.11 -11.01 1.25
N ALA A 391 -19.83 -11.31 1.00
CA ALA A 391 -19.26 -12.62 1.28
C ALA A 391 -19.36 -12.99 2.78
N LEU A 392 -18.98 -12.07 3.67
CA LEU A 392 -19.05 -12.27 5.12
C LEU A 392 -20.49 -12.50 5.59
N ALA A 393 -21.45 -11.71 5.12
CA ALA A 393 -22.86 -11.83 5.51
C ALA A 393 -23.47 -13.18 5.09
N ILE A 394 -23.04 -13.72 3.93
CA ILE A 394 -23.44 -15.06 3.51
C ILE A 394 -22.78 -16.12 4.41
N ARG A 395 -21.47 -16.03 4.63
CA ARG A 395 -20.72 -16.96 5.48
C ARG A 395 -21.27 -17.03 6.91
N GLN A 396 -21.59 -15.89 7.53
CA GLN A 396 -22.16 -15.83 8.88
C GLN A 396 -23.53 -16.51 9.00
N LYS A 397 -24.30 -16.61 7.90
CA LYS A 397 -25.61 -17.27 7.91
C LYS A 397 -25.52 -18.79 7.79
N VAL A 398 -24.43 -19.31 7.20
CA VAL A 398 -24.35 -20.71 6.76
C VAL A 398 -23.22 -21.51 7.40
N LEU A 399 -22.24 -20.83 8.00
CA LEU A 399 -21.08 -21.46 8.65
C LEU A 399 -21.17 -21.29 10.17
N SER A 400 -20.49 -22.18 10.91
CA SER A 400 -20.29 -22.03 12.36
C SER A 400 -19.49 -20.76 12.67
N SER A 401 -19.64 -20.22 13.89
CA SER A 401 -18.96 -18.99 14.31
C SER A 401 -17.43 -19.06 14.29
N VAL A 402 -16.88 -20.28 14.29
CA VAL A 402 -15.44 -20.57 14.34
C VAL A 402 -14.90 -21.09 13.00
N HIS A 403 -15.70 -21.03 11.92
CA HIS A 403 -15.28 -21.59 10.65
C HIS A 403 -14.12 -20.78 10.01
N PRO A 404 -13.07 -21.43 9.45
CA PRO A 404 -11.90 -20.76 8.86
C PRO A 404 -12.24 -19.67 7.81
N ASP A 405 -13.23 -19.92 6.94
CA ASP A 405 -13.72 -18.94 5.96
C ASP A 405 -14.17 -17.58 6.56
N LEU A 406 -14.66 -17.56 7.80
CA LEU A 406 -14.97 -16.31 8.49
C LEU A 406 -13.69 -15.53 8.81
N ALA A 407 -12.65 -16.22 9.29
CA ALA A 407 -11.34 -15.60 9.53
C ALA A 407 -10.73 -15.02 8.24
N ILE A 408 -10.88 -15.70 7.10
CA ILE A 408 -10.46 -15.19 5.78
C ILE A 408 -11.22 -13.90 5.43
N SER A 409 -12.55 -13.89 5.59
CA SER A 409 -13.36 -12.68 5.37
C SER A 409 -12.93 -11.51 6.25
N TYR A 410 -12.76 -11.76 7.55
CA TYR A 410 -12.32 -10.72 8.50
C TYR A 410 -10.91 -10.23 8.19
N THR A 411 -9.99 -11.11 7.80
CA THR A 411 -8.63 -10.72 7.36
C THR A 411 -8.67 -9.80 6.16
N ASN A 412 -9.43 -10.17 5.12
CA ASN A 412 -9.56 -9.36 3.90
C ASN A 412 -10.17 -7.98 4.19
N ILE A 413 -11.24 -7.93 5.00
CA ILE A 413 -11.88 -6.67 5.43
C ILE A 413 -10.89 -5.82 6.24
N GLY A 414 -10.15 -6.43 7.16
CA GLY A 414 -9.14 -5.75 7.96
C GLY A 414 -8.03 -5.14 7.12
N SER A 415 -7.54 -5.88 6.12
CA SER A 415 -6.55 -5.39 5.16
C SER A 415 -7.07 -4.23 4.30
N ILE A 416 -8.34 -4.25 3.90
CA ILE A 416 -8.98 -3.13 3.17
C ILE A 416 -9.05 -1.89 4.06
N TYR A 417 -9.56 -1.99 5.29
CA TYR A 417 -9.57 -0.85 6.23
C TYR A 417 -8.16 -0.32 6.52
N SER A 418 -7.17 -1.21 6.62
CA SER A 418 -5.77 -0.83 6.85
C SER A 418 -5.21 -0.01 5.69
N ARG A 419 -5.66 -0.23 4.45
CA ARG A 419 -5.29 0.60 3.28
C ARG A 419 -6.07 1.90 3.22
N MET A 420 -7.35 1.88 3.58
CA MET A 420 -8.20 3.08 3.68
C MET A 420 -7.78 4.04 4.81
N GLY A 421 -6.86 3.62 5.68
CA GLY A 421 -6.39 4.40 6.84
C GLY A 421 -7.24 4.27 8.10
N ASP A 422 -8.33 3.47 8.07
CA ASP A 422 -9.15 3.17 9.25
C ASP A 422 -8.51 2.03 10.06
N HIS A 423 -7.34 2.33 10.64
CA HIS A 423 -6.56 1.35 11.41
C HIS A 423 -7.31 0.73 12.60
N PRO A 424 -8.18 1.45 13.35
CA PRO A 424 -8.99 0.84 14.41
C PRO A 424 -9.90 -0.28 13.90
N LYS A 425 -10.67 -0.05 12.82
CA LYS A 425 -11.51 -1.10 12.23
C LYS A 425 -10.67 -2.22 11.61
N ALA A 426 -9.51 -1.88 11.06
CA ALA A 426 -8.56 -2.89 10.56
C ALA A 426 -8.17 -3.87 11.68
N LEU A 427 -7.70 -3.35 12.81
CA LEU A 427 -7.32 -4.15 13.98
C LEU A 427 -8.49 -4.92 14.57
N GLU A 428 -9.69 -4.33 14.63
CA GLU A 428 -10.89 -5.03 15.12
C GLU A 428 -11.18 -6.30 14.29
N ASN A 429 -11.16 -6.20 12.96
CA ASN A 429 -11.41 -7.33 12.07
C ASN A 429 -10.24 -8.33 12.09
N GLN A 430 -8.99 -7.85 12.08
CA GLN A 430 -7.81 -8.72 12.18
C GLN A 430 -7.78 -9.51 13.50
N ASN A 431 -8.17 -8.90 14.62
CA ASN A 431 -8.27 -9.59 15.91
C ASN A 431 -9.42 -10.61 15.94
N LYS A 432 -10.57 -10.33 15.31
CA LYS A 432 -11.65 -11.34 15.15
C LYS A 432 -11.18 -12.54 14.34
N ALA A 433 -10.42 -12.29 13.26
CA ALA A 433 -9.83 -13.37 12.47
C ALA A 433 -8.83 -14.20 13.29
N LEU A 434 -7.95 -13.54 14.04
CA LEU A 434 -6.98 -14.19 14.91
C LEU A 434 -7.67 -15.03 16.00
N GLN A 435 -8.71 -14.50 16.65
CA GLN A 435 -9.46 -15.22 17.68
C GLN A 435 -10.08 -16.52 17.14
N ILE A 436 -10.72 -16.47 15.96
CA ILE A 436 -11.27 -17.67 15.32
C ILE A 436 -10.16 -18.68 15.03
N GLN A 437 -9.01 -18.22 14.54
CA GLN A 437 -7.89 -19.09 14.22
C GLN A 437 -7.24 -19.70 15.48
N GLU A 438 -7.10 -18.95 16.57
CA GLU A 438 -6.56 -19.46 17.84
C GLU A 438 -7.46 -20.52 18.47
N GLU A 439 -8.76 -20.47 18.21
CA GLU A 439 -9.72 -21.47 18.71
C GLU A 439 -9.64 -22.81 17.95
N ILE A 440 -9.38 -22.78 16.64
CA ILE A 440 -9.45 -23.98 15.78
C ILE A 440 -8.09 -24.54 15.36
N LEU A 441 -7.02 -23.74 15.42
CA LEU A 441 -5.69 -24.12 14.94
C LEU A 441 -4.71 -24.34 16.10
N PRO A 442 -3.73 -25.25 15.94
CA PRO A 442 -2.66 -25.37 16.91
C PRO A 442 -1.81 -24.08 16.95
N PRO A 443 -1.18 -23.74 18.10
CA PRO A 443 -0.38 -22.52 18.24
C PRO A 443 0.79 -22.38 17.26
N THR A 444 1.20 -23.49 16.62
CA THR A 444 2.27 -23.54 15.63
C THR A 444 1.77 -23.35 14.19
N HIS A 445 0.47 -23.16 13.96
CA HIS A 445 -0.07 -23.07 12.60
C HIS A 445 0.37 -21.78 11.87
N THR A 446 0.75 -21.90 10.60
CA THR A 446 1.28 -20.79 9.79
C THR A 446 0.24 -19.69 9.51
N ASP A 447 -1.05 -20.02 9.53
CA ASP A 447 -2.13 -19.02 9.44
C ASP A 447 -2.14 -18.04 10.63
N LEU A 448 -1.78 -18.49 11.83
CA LEU A 448 -1.60 -17.59 12.99
C LEU A 448 -0.45 -16.62 12.73
N ALA A 449 0.67 -17.11 12.16
CA ALA A 449 1.77 -16.24 11.77
C ALA A 449 1.33 -15.18 10.76
N ARG A 450 0.52 -15.55 9.76
CA ARG A 450 -0.02 -14.59 8.78
C ARG A 450 -0.92 -13.53 9.44
N SER A 451 -1.74 -13.92 10.42
CA SER A 451 -2.56 -12.97 11.19
C SER A 451 -1.71 -12.01 12.02
N TYR A 452 -0.67 -12.51 12.69
CA TYR A 452 0.30 -11.67 13.39
C TYR A 452 1.03 -10.70 12.44
N SER A 453 1.48 -11.14 11.26
CA SER A 453 2.06 -10.27 10.23
C SER A 453 1.10 -9.17 9.75
N ASN A 454 -0.18 -9.51 9.53
CA ASN A 454 -1.19 -8.53 9.12
C ASN A 454 -1.45 -7.46 10.19
N ILE A 455 -1.48 -7.86 11.46
CA ILE A 455 -1.58 -6.94 12.61
C ILE A 455 -0.31 -6.09 12.71
N ALA A 456 0.87 -6.69 12.52
CA ALA A 456 2.15 -5.99 12.53
C ALA A 456 2.21 -4.91 11.45
N LEU A 457 1.74 -5.22 10.24
CA LEU A 457 1.64 -4.27 9.13
C LEU A 457 0.72 -3.08 9.48
N THR A 458 -0.44 -3.34 10.08
CA THR A 458 -1.36 -2.28 10.52
C THR A 458 -0.72 -1.39 11.60
N TYR A 459 -0.08 -1.97 12.62
CA TYR A 459 0.66 -1.18 13.62
C TYR A 459 1.82 -0.40 13.01
N SER A 460 2.52 -0.98 12.03
CA SER A 460 3.60 -0.31 11.31
C SER A 460 3.09 0.91 10.53
N ARG A 461 1.89 0.82 9.92
CA ARG A 461 1.23 1.96 9.24
C ARG A 461 0.76 3.04 10.22
N MET A 462 0.35 2.67 11.42
CA MET A 462 0.04 3.61 12.51
C MET A 462 1.28 4.32 13.09
N GLY A 463 2.50 3.90 12.72
CA GLY A 463 3.75 4.39 13.32
C GLY A 463 4.09 3.75 14.67
N ASN A 464 3.31 2.75 15.11
CA ASN A 464 3.59 2.00 16.34
C ASN A 464 4.58 0.85 16.05
N HIS A 465 5.84 1.20 15.83
CA HIS A 465 6.88 0.25 15.42
C HIS A 465 7.20 -0.81 16.47
N SER A 466 7.02 -0.54 17.77
CA SER A 466 7.27 -1.52 18.84
C SER A 466 6.27 -2.67 18.77
N ARG A 467 4.96 -2.38 18.70
CA ARG A 467 3.93 -3.41 18.53
C ARG A 467 4.02 -4.11 17.18
N ALA A 468 4.40 -3.39 16.13
CA ALA A 468 4.67 -4.01 14.83
C ALA A 468 5.77 -5.06 14.94
N LEU A 469 6.90 -4.71 15.57
CA LEU A 469 8.02 -5.62 15.75
C LEU A 469 7.67 -6.83 16.63
N GLU A 470 6.90 -6.62 17.70
CA GLU A 470 6.46 -7.70 18.59
C GLU A 470 5.63 -8.75 17.81
N ASN A 471 4.61 -8.31 17.08
CA ASN A 471 3.75 -9.20 16.31
C ASN A 471 4.52 -9.87 15.17
N GLN A 472 5.38 -9.13 14.47
CA GLN A 472 6.19 -9.71 13.40
C GLN A 472 7.18 -10.78 13.91
N LYS A 473 7.73 -10.59 15.11
CA LYS A 473 8.60 -11.61 15.74
C LYS A 473 7.81 -12.85 16.15
N LYS A 474 6.58 -12.71 16.64
CA LYS A 474 5.69 -13.86 16.90
C LYS A 474 5.41 -14.65 15.61
N ALA A 475 5.12 -13.94 14.51
CA ALA A 475 4.93 -14.56 13.20
C ALA A 475 6.18 -15.34 12.76
N LEU A 476 7.37 -14.72 12.87
CA LEU A 476 8.63 -15.36 12.50
C LEU A 476 8.96 -16.58 13.36
N ASP A 477 8.75 -16.52 14.69
CA ASP A 477 9.03 -17.65 15.60
C ASP A 477 8.15 -18.87 15.28
N ILE A 478 6.87 -18.67 14.95
CA ILE A 478 5.99 -19.75 14.48
C ILE A 478 6.53 -20.36 13.19
N GLN A 479 6.90 -19.51 12.22
CA GLN A 479 7.38 -19.96 10.92
C GLN A 479 8.74 -20.68 11.01
N GLU A 480 9.69 -20.19 11.80
CA GLU A 480 11.02 -20.82 11.97
C GLU A 480 10.93 -22.21 12.63
N ARG A 481 9.90 -22.46 13.44
CA ARG A 481 9.67 -23.77 14.08
C ARG A 481 9.07 -24.80 13.14
N VAL A 482 8.19 -24.39 12.22
CA VAL A 482 7.38 -25.31 11.40
C VAL A 482 7.90 -25.44 9.97
N LEU A 483 8.44 -24.36 9.41
CA LEU A 483 8.85 -24.33 8.01
C LEU A 483 10.30 -24.76 7.84
N PRO A 484 10.64 -25.41 6.71
CA PRO A 484 12.03 -25.66 6.34
C PRO A 484 12.84 -24.35 6.26
N PRO A 485 14.16 -24.37 6.54
CA PRO A 485 15.00 -23.17 6.52
C PRO A 485 15.00 -22.39 5.19
N ILE A 486 14.66 -23.07 4.09
CA ILE A 486 14.49 -22.49 2.76
C ILE A 486 13.00 -22.53 2.43
N HIS A 487 12.26 -21.48 2.79
CA HIS A 487 10.83 -21.37 2.52
C HIS A 487 10.42 -19.93 2.17
N ALA A 488 9.49 -19.76 1.24
CA ALA A 488 9.07 -18.45 0.75
C ALA A 488 8.49 -17.55 1.86
N ASP A 489 7.67 -18.12 2.75
CA ASP A 489 7.08 -17.37 3.87
C ASP A 489 8.12 -16.79 4.84
N LEU A 490 9.23 -17.51 5.10
CA LEU A 490 10.34 -16.98 5.90
C LEU A 490 10.98 -15.77 5.22
N ALA A 491 11.16 -15.83 3.90
CA ALA A 491 11.68 -14.70 3.12
C ALA A 491 10.73 -13.49 3.20
N THR A 492 9.42 -13.70 3.11
CA THR A 492 8.40 -12.65 3.30
C THR A 492 8.49 -12.03 4.70
N SER A 493 8.59 -12.84 5.75
CA SER A 493 8.72 -12.33 7.12
C SER A 493 10.01 -11.54 7.35
N TYR A 494 11.11 -11.95 6.72
CA TYR A 494 12.35 -11.16 6.71
C TYR A 494 12.19 -9.84 5.95
N MET A 495 11.46 -9.83 4.83
CA MET A 495 11.12 -8.59 4.11
C MET A 495 10.28 -7.63 4.97
N GLU A 496 9.29 -8.15 5.70
CA GLU A 496 8.45 -7.36 6.59
C GLU A 496 9.26 -6.78 7.76
N LEU A 497 10.14 -7.57 8.38
CA LEU A 497 11.08 -7.08 9.41
C LEU A 497 12.00 -5.99 8.87
N GLY A 498 12.59 -6.20 7.68
CA GLY A 498 13.42 -5.20 7.03
C GLY A 498 12.67 -3.88 6.78
N SER A 499 11.40 -3.97 6.40
CA SER A 499 10.52 -2.79 6.21
C SER A 499 10.22 -2.08 7.54
N ILE A 500 9.95 -2.82 8.63
CA ILE A 500 9.73 -2.25 9.97
C ILE A 500 11.00 -1.54 10.46
N TYR A 501 12.17 -2.18 10.36
CA TYR A 501 13.44 -1.55 10.73
C TYR A 501 13.78 -0.35 9.85
N SER A 502 13.37 -0.36 8.57
CA SER A 502 13.51 0.79 7.67
C SER A 502 12.70 2.01 8.12
N ARG A 503 11.51 1.79 8.69
CA ARG A 503 10.72 2.88 9.29
C ARG A 503 11.29 3.36 10.61
N MET A 504 11.96 2.48 11.36
CA MET A 504 12.67 2.84 12.60
C MET A 504 14.03 3.53 12.36
N GLY A 505 14.61 3.41 11.16
CA GLY A 505 15.93 3.96 10.84
C GLY A 505 17.13 3.11 11.26
N ASP A 506 16.92 1.85 11.66
CA ASP A 506 18.03 0.93 12.03
C ASP A 506 18.64 0.29 10.76
N HIS A 507 19.52 1.04 10.10
CA HIS A 507 20.13 0.63 8.83
C HIS A 507 20.84 -0.72 8.90
N SER A 508 21.46 -1.06 10.03
CA SER A 508 22.21 -2.31 10.20
C SER A 508 21.31 -3.54 10.04
N LYS A 509 20.15 -3.53 10.71
CA LYS A 509 19.21 -4.65 10.68
C LYS A 509 18.48 -4.77 9.35
N ILE A 510 18.20 -3.66 8.68
CA ILE A 510 17.57 -3.68 7.35
C ILE A 510 18.37 -4.56 6.40
N PHE A 511 19.67 -4.33 6.28
CA PHE A 511 20.52 -5.09 5.35
C PHE A 511 20.63 -6.56 5.75
N ILE A 512 20.66 -6.88 7.05
CA ILE A 512 20.65 -8.27 7.52
C ILE A 512 19.40 -9.00 7.02
N TYR A 513 18.21 -8.44 7.26
CA TYR A 513 16.97 -9.12 6.92
C TYR A 513 16.69 -9.16 5.42
N TYR A 514 16.93 -8.08 4.67
CA TYR A 514 16.79 -8.11 3.22
C TYR A 514 17.79 -9.07 2.55
N ASN A 515 19.02 -9.19 3.06
CA ASN A 515 19.96 -10.18 2.53
C ASN A 515 19.55 -11.63 2.85
N LYS A 516 19.01 -11.89 4.05
CA LYS A 516 18.42 -13.22 4.37
C LYS A 516 17.28 -13.58 3.41
N ALA A 517 16.39 -12.65 3.12
CA ALA A 517 15.32 -12.85 2.15
C ALA A 517 15.88 -13.15 0.75
N LEU A 518 16.87 -12.38 0.28
CA LEU A 518 17.54 -12.62 -1.00
C LEU A 518 18.22 -13.98 -1.07
N GLU A 519 18.84 -14.45 0.01
CA GLU A 519 19.48 -15.76 0.05
C GLU A 519 18.47 -16.90 -0.15
N ILE A 520 17.32 -16.81 0.52
CA ILE A 520 16.23 -17.77 0.33
C ILE A 520 15.72 -17.68 -1.11
N TYR A 521 15.38 -16.48 -1.60
CA TYR A 521 14.86 -16.29 -2.95
C TYR A 521 15.80 -16.84 -4.03
N ARG A 522 17.14 -16.68 -3.88
CA ARG A 522 18.14 -17.27 -4.79
C ARG A 522 18.08 -18.79 -4.88
N LYS A 523 17.61 -19.48 -3.84
CA LYS A 523 17.53 -20.95 -3.78
C LYS A 523 16.18 -21.50 -4.29
N ILE A 524 15.10 -20.73 -4.19
CA ILE A 524 13.73 -21.21 -4.53
C ILE A 524 13.13 -20.59 -5.80
N LEU A 525 13.61 -19.44 -6.25
CA LEU A 525 13.01 -18.71 -7.37
C LEU A 525 13.98 -18.60 -8.55
N GLN A 526 13.43 -18.54 -9.77
CA GLN A 526 14.22 -18.19 -10.94
C GLN A 526 14.71 -16.74 -10.83
N SER A 527 15.89 -16.44 -11.40
CA SER A 527 16.56 -15.15 -11.25
C SER A 527 15.73 -13.93 -11.71
N ALA A 528 14.72 -14.13 -12.55
CA ALA A 528 13.81 -13.09 -13.04
C ALA A 528 12.53 -12.93 -12.18
N HIS A 529 12.40 -13.59 -11.03
CA HIS A 529 11.16 -13.54 -10.24
C HIS A 529 10.87 -12.13 -9.65
N PRO A 530 9.62 -11.62 -9.68
CA PRO A 530 9.25 -10.28 -9.19
C PRO A 530 9.68 -9.94 -7.74
N ASN A 531 9.76 -10.94 -6.86
CA ASN A 531 10.24 -10.75 -5.48
C ASN A 531 11.69 -10.20 -5.42
N PHE A 532 12.55 -10.53 -6.39
CA PHE A 532 13.88 -9.92 -6.46
C PHE A 532 13.79 -8.43 -6.72
N ALA A 533 12.96 -8.01 -7.68
CA ALA A 533 12.77 -6.60 -8.00
C ALA A 533 12.23 -5.81 -6.81
N THR A 534 11.24 -6.37 -6.09
CA THR A 534 10.71 -5.75 -4.86
C THR A 534 11.80 -5.57 -3.80
N THR A 535 12.65 -6.59 -3.63
CA THR A 535 13.73 -6.53 -2.64
C THR A 535 14.79 -5.51 -3.01
N TYR A 536 15.21 -5.46 -4.27
CA TYR A 536 16.16 -4.44 -4.75
C TYR A 536 15.57 -3.03 -4.66
N ASN A 537 14.28 -2.83 -4.98
CA ASN A 537 13.62 -1.54 -4.77
C ASN A 537 13.66 -1.09 -3.30
N ASN A 538 13.39 -2.00 -2.37
CA ASN A 538 13.42 -1.68 -0.94
C ASN A 538 14.84 -1.37 -0.44
N ILE A 539 15.86 -2.08 -0.95
CA ILE A 539 17.28 -1.77 -0.67
C ILE A 539 17.66 -0.41 -1.26
N GLY A 540 17.23 -0.12 -2.50
CA GLY A 540 17.45 1.16 -3.17
C GLY A 540 16.87 2.33 -2.39
N LEU A 541 15.66 2.18 -1.84
CA LEU A 541 15.03 3.18 -0.99
C LEU A 541 15.83 3.46 0.29
N VAL A 542 16.43 2.42 0.88
CA VAL A 542 17.26 2.57 2.08
C VAL A 542 18.53 3.34 1.76
N TYR A 543 19.21 3.01 0.66
CA TYR A 543 20.40 3.75 0.22
C TYR A 543 20.07 5.21 -0.14
N SER A 544 18.94 5.45 -0.82
CA SER A 544 18.45 6.81 -1.12
C SER A 544 18.25 7.63 0.15
N ARG A 545 17.61 7.06 1.19
CA ARG A 545 17.44 7.74 2.50
C ARG A 545 18.77 7.99 3.23
N MET A 546 19.79 7.16 3.00
CA MET A 546 21.13 7.36 3.54
C MET A 546 21.96 8.40 2.76
N GLY A 547 21.44 8.89 1.62
CA GLY A 547 22.17 9.78 0.72
C GLY A 547 23.17 9.08 -0.20
N ASP A 548 23.22 7.74 -0.20
CA ASP A 548 24.06 6.97 -1.13
C ASP A 548 23.31 6.73 -2.44
N TYR A 549 23.26 7.78 -3.25
CA TYR A 549 22.49 7.78 -4.49
C TYR A 549 23.04 6.79 -5.54
N SER A 550 24.34 6.51 -5.53
CA SER A 550 24.97 5.55 -6.47
C SER A 550 24.45 4.13 -6.24
N ARG A 551 24.52 3.64 -4.99
CA ARG A 551 23.98 2.31 -4.65
C ARG A 551 22.47 2.26 -4.74
N ALA A 552 21.77 3.37 -4.50
CA ALA A 552 20.33 3.45 -4.72
C ALA A 552 19.97 3.18 -6.19
N LEU A 553 20.59 3.92 -7.13
CA LEU A 553 20.37 3.77 -8.56
C LEU A 553 20.78 2.38 -9.07
N GLU A 554 21.87 1.80 -8.58
CA GLU A 554 22.27 0.43 -8.94
C GLU A 554 21.17 -0.59 -8.60
N ASN A 555 20.60 -0.52 -7.40
CA ASN A 555 19.55 -1.42 -6.97
C ASN A 555 18.23 -1.17 -7.71
N TYR A 556 17.85 0.09 -7.93
CA TYR A 556 16.67 0.41 -8.73
C TYR A 556 16.79 -0.07 -10.19
N ASN A 557 17.97 0.05 -10.80
CA ASN A 557 18.21 -0.46 -12.15
C ASN A 557 18.14 -1.99 -12.22
N LYS A 558 18.67 -2.71 -11.22
CA LYS A 558 18.49 -4.17 -11.09
C LYS A 558 17.01 -4.56 -10.98
N ALA A 559 16.24 -3.81 -10.19
CA ALA A 559 14.79 -4.03 -10.08
C ALA A 559 14.08 -3.78 -11.42
N LEU A 560 14.42 -2.68 -12.10
CA LEU A 560 13.85 -2.29 -13.37
C LEU A 560 14.13 -3.34 -14.46
N GLU A 561 15.35 -3.86 -14.55
CA GLU A 561 15.74 -4.89 -15.53
C GLU A 561 14.90 -6.17 -15.36
N ILE A 562 14.70 -6.62 -14.11
CA ILE A 562 13.89 -7.80 -13.80
C ILE A 562 12.42 -7.54 -14.18
N GLN A 563 11.87 -6.40 -13.77
CA GLN A 563 10.49 -6.03 -14.06
C GLN A 563 10.22 -5.93 -15.56
N GLN A 564 11.13 -5.33 -16.34
CA GLN A 564 10.99 -5.22 -17.80
C GLN A 564 11.01 -6.58 -18.51
N LYS A 565 11.69 -7.58 -17.95
CA LYS A 565 11.74 -8.94 -18.53
C LYS A 565 10.49 -9.77 -18.26
N VAL A 566 9.83 -9.55 -17.11
CA VAL A 566 8.75 -10.45 -16.63
C VAL A 566 7.37 -9.82 -16.63
N LEU A 567 7.28 -8.50 -16.47
CA LEU A 567 6.01 -7.78 -16.41
C LEU A 567 5.68 -7.15 -17.76
N SER A 568 4.40 -6.88 -17.99
CA SER A 568 4.00 -6.08 -19.15
C SER A 568 4.59 -4.67 -19.04
N LEU A 569 4.89 -4.02 -20.18
CA LEU A 569 5.45 -2.67 -20.20
C LEU A 569 4.53 -1.59 -19.57
N SER A 570 3.29 -1.96 -19.28
CA SER A 570 2.30 -1.10 -18.65
C SER A 570 2.10 -1.44 -17.15
N HIS A 571 2.90 -2.34 -16.57
CA HIS A 571 2.70 -2.78 -15.19
C HIS A 571 3.01 -1.67 -14.16
N PRO A 572 2.16 -1.46 -13.12
CA PRO A 572 2.34 -0.40 -12.11
C PRO A 572 3.67 -0.42 -11.36
N ASP A 573 4.25 -1.61 -11.14
CA ASP A 573 5.56 -1.74 -10.50
C ASP A 573 6.69 -1.03 -11.24
N LEU A 574 6.65 -0.99 -12.59
CA LEU A 574 7.61 -0.23 -13.39
C LEU A 574 7.49 1.27 -13.10
N ALA A 575 6.26 1.77 -12.97
CA ALA A 575 6.02 3.18 -12.65
C ALA A 575 6.56 3.54 -11.26
N THR A 576 6.42 2.63 -10.28
CA THR A 576 6.97 2.82 -8.94
C THR A 576 8.50 2.92 -8.97
N THR A 577 9.17 2.03 -9.71
CA THR A 577 10.63 2.06 -9.86
C THR A 577 11.09 3.35 -10.56
N TYR A 578 10.43 3.76 -11.65
CA TYR A 578 10.73 5.04 -12.32
C TYR A 578 10.52 6.24 -11.39
N ASN A 579 9.46 6.27 -10.58
CA ASN A 579 9.25 7.32 -9.59
C ASN A 579 10.37 7.38 -8.55
N ASN A 580 10.84 6.22 -8.06
CA ASN A 580 11.93 6.17 -7.10
C ASN A 580 13.26 6.65 -7.70
N ILE A 581 13.55 6.25 -8.95
CA ILE A 581 14.71 6.76 -9.70
C ILE A 581 14.61 8.28 -9.89
N GLY A 582 13.43 8.77 -10.29
CA GLY A 582 13.16 10.20 -10.43
C GLY A 582 13.38 10.99 -9.13
N SER A 583 12.98 10.42 -7.99
CA SER A 583 13.24 11.00 -6.66
C SER A 583 14.73 11.13 -6.37
N VAL A 584 15.52 10.09 -6.65
CA VAL A 584 16.97 10.14 -6.44
C VAL A 584 17.63 11.22 -7.30
N TYR A 585 17.28 11.31 -8.59
CA TYR A 585 17.81 12.37 -9.45
C TYR A 585 17.37 13.77 -8.99
N SER A 586 16.13 13.90 -8.49
CA SER A 586 15.64 15.15 -7.92
C SER A 586 16.44 15.57 -6.68
N ASP A 587 16.76 14.62 -5.80
CA ASP A 587 17.58 14.84 -4.60
C ASP A 587 19.04 15.15 -4.94
N MET A 588 19.55 14.66 -6.06
CA MET A 588 20.86 15.01 -6.62
C MET A 588 20.90 16.38 -7.31
N GLY A 589 19.73 16.99 -7.59
CA GLY A 589 19.61 18.24 -8.34
C GLY A 589 19.61 18.08 -9.86
N ASP A 590 19.62 16.84 -10.39
CA ASP A 590 19.43 16.56 -11.82
C ASP A 590 17.94 16.54 -12.16
N TYR A 591 17.37 17.74 -12.23
CA TYR A 591 15.93 17.91 -12.43
C TYR A 591 15.44 17.45 -13.81
N LEU A 592 16.30 17.43 -14.83
CA LEU A 592 15.92 16.99 -16.17
C LEU A 592 15.69 15.49 -16.21
N THR A 593 16.67 14.70 -15.74
CA THR A 593 16.53 13.25 -15.69
C THR A 593 15.46 12.82 -14.69
N ALA A 594 15.28 13.56 -13.59
CA ALA A 594 14.17 13.34 -12.68
C ALA A 594 12.80 13.49 -13.37
N LEU A 595 12.60 14.59 -14.11
CA LEU A 595 11.35 14.85 -14.83
C LEU A 595 11.07 13.79 -15.92
N GLU A 596 12.09 13.33 -16.64
CA GLU A 596 11.95 12.24 -17.61
C GLU A 596 11.43 10.95 -16.97
N ASN A 597 12.00 10.56 -15.82
CA ASN A 597 11.58 9.36 -15.11
C ASN A 597 10.17 9.50 -14.51
N TYR A 598 9.83 10.65 -13.94
CA TYR A 598 8.46 10.91 -13.49
C TYR A 598 7.45 10.87 -14.64
N ASN A 599 7.79 11.39 -15.82
CA ASN A 599 6.91 11.31 -16.99
C ASN A 599 6.75 9.87 -17.52
N LYS A 600 7.81 9.04 -17.46
CA LYS A 600 7.70 7.60 -17.76
C LYS A 600 6.74 6.91 -16.78
N ALA A 601 6.86 7.18 -15.48
CA ALA A 601 5.96 6.65 -14.47
C ALA A 601 4.51 7.09 -14.72
N LEU A 602 4.30 8.39 -14.96
CA LEU A 602 2.99 8.97 -15.22
C LEU A 602 2.33 8.36 -16.47
N GLY A 603 3.09 8.18 -17.56
CA GLY A 603 2.59 7.60 -18.80
C GLY A 603 2.16 6.12 -18.66
N ILE A 604 2.81 5.35 -17.78
CA ILE A 604 2.38 3.99 -17.44
C ILE A 604 1.10 4.04 -16.61
N GLN A 605 1.09 4.83 -15.54
CA GLN A 605 -0.04 4.94 -14.61
C GLN A 605 -1.32 5.41 -15.33
N GLN A 606 -1.24 6.43 -16.19
CA GLN A 606 -2.39 6.96 -16.93
C GLN A 606 -3.00 5.95 -17.92
N LYS A 607 -2.24 4.96 -18.40
CA LYS A 607 -2.73 3.93 -19.32
C LYS A 607 -3.46 2.79 -18.63
N VAL A 608 -3.10 2.49 -17.38
CA VAL A 608 -3.53 1.25 -16.70
C VAL A 608 -4.42 1.52 -15.50
N LEU A 609 -4.17 2.62 -14.80
CA LEU A 609 -4.85 2.93 -13.55
C LEU A 609 -6.05 3.84 -13.80
N SER A 610 -7.02 3.77 -12.89
CA SER A 610 -8.12 4.74 -12.91
C SER A 610 -7.58 6.16 -12.76
N LEU A 611 -8.25 7.16 -13.35
CA LEU A 611 -7.85 8.57 -13.21
C LEU A 611 -7.92 9.09 -11.76
N THR A 612 -8.41 8.26 -10.83
CA THR A 612 -8.52 8.52 -9.40
C THR A 612 -7.47 7.74 -8.59
N ASP A 613 -6.54 7.03 -9.21
CA ASP A 613 -5.59 6.19 -8.48
C ASP A 613 -4.62 7.01 -7.59
N PRO A 614 -4.43 6.66 -6.30
CA PRO A 614 -3.51 7.37 -5.40
C PRO A 614 -2.04 7.44 -5.87
N SER A 615 -1.60 6.48 -6.68
CA SER A 615 -0.23 6.49 -7.22
C SER A 615 -0.02 7.62 -8.24
N LEU A 616 -1.06 8.02 -8.99
CA LEU A 616 -1.02 9.21 -9.84
C LEU A 616 -0.84 10.48 -9.01
N ALA A 617 -1.54 10.58 -7.88
CA ALA A 617 -1.40 11.72 -6.97
C ALA A 617 0.02 11.81 -6.39
N THR A 618 0.65 10.67 -6.09
CA THR A 618 2.04 10.61 -5.62
C THR A 618 3.01 11.13 -6.70
N THR A 619 2.87 10.66 -7.93
CA THR A 619 3.70 11.14 -9.06
C THR A 619 3.52 12.64 -9.28
N TYR A 620 2.28 13.14 -9.26
CA TYR A 620 2.02 14.58 -9.38
C TYR A 620 2.61 15.40 -8.23
N ASN A 621 2.54 14.90 -6.99
CA ASN A 621 3.20 15.54 -5.85
C ASN A 621 4.72 15.60 -6.02
N ASN A 622 5.34 14.53 -6.52
CA ASN A 622 6.79 14.50 -6.77
C ASN A 622 7.20 15.48 -7.88
N ILE A 623 6.44 15.55 -8.98
CA ILE A 623 6.64 16.55 -10.04
C ILE A 623 6.43 17.97 -9.50
N GLY A 624 5.42 18.18 -8.65
CA GLY A 624 5.17 19.45 -7.97
C GLY A 624 6.35 19.88 -7.09
N SER A 625 6.91 18.93 -6.32
CA SER A 625 8.09 19.16 -5.49
C SER A 625 9.33 19.49 -6.33
N LEU A 626 9.52 18.81 -7.45
CA LEU A 626 10.59 19.10 -8.40
C LEU A 626 10.47 20.53 -8.96
N TYR A 627 9.28 20.95 -9.40
CA TYR A 627 9.08 22.32 -9.89
C TYR A 627 9.23 23.37 -8.79
N SER A 628 8.82 23.07 -7.55
CA SER A 628 9.04 23.93 -6.39
C SER A 628 10.54 24.09 -6.11
N GLY A 629 11.32 23.00 -6.16
CA GLY A 629 12.78 23.02 -6.02
C GLY A 629 13.51 23.82 -7.12
N ILE A 630 13.00 23.82 -8.35
CA ILE A 630 13.51 24.65 -9.45
C ILE A 630 13.11 26.13 -9.28
N GLY A 631 12.12 26.43 -8.42
CA GLY A 631 11.56 27.77 -8.25
C GLY A 631 10.43 28.13 -9.22
N GLN A 632 9.91 27.16 -10.01
CA GLN A 632 8.77 27.35 -10.91
C GLN A 632 7.44 27.16 -10.18
N GLN A 633 7.12 28.11 -9.29
CA GLN A 633 6.01 28.00 -8.34
C GLN A 633 4.63 27.79 -9.00
N SER A 634 4.36 28.44 -10.13
CA SER A 634 3.09 28.29 -10.86
C SER A 634 2.87 26.86 -11.35
N ARG A 635 3.93 26.18 -11.84
CA ARG A 635 3.84 24.78 -12.26
C ARG A 635 3.75 23.84 -11.07
N ALA A 636 4.51 24.11 -10.00
CA ALA A 636 4.40 23.36 -8.75
C ALA A 636 2.96 23.35 -8.23
N LEU A 637 2.31 24.52 -8.20
CA LEU A 637 0.93 24.67 -7.78
C LEU A 637 -0.06 23.89 -8.66
N GLU A 638 0.14 23.89 -9.98
CA GLU A 638 -0.71 23.12 -10.92
C GLU A 638 -0.68 21.63 -10.60
N TYR A 639 0.52 21.06 -10.45
CA TYR A 639 0.70 19.63 -10.17
C TYR A 639 0.22 19.25 -8.77
N TYR A 640 0.48 20.06 -7.74
CA TYR A 640 -0.05 19.83 -6.40
C TYR A 640 -1.59 19.88 -6.37
N LYS A 641 -2.24 20.75 -7.15
CA LYS A 641 -3.70 20.77 -7.27
C LYS A 641 -4.26 19.54 -7.97
N LYS A 642 -3.58 19.04 -9.01
CA LYS A 642 -3.93 17.77 -9.67
C LYS A 642 -3.87 16.59 -8.68
N ALA A 643 -2.82 16.51 -7.86
CA ALA A 643 -2.70 15.51 -6.82
C ALA A 643 -3.81 15.63 -5.76
N LEU A 644 -4.07 16.84 -5.28
CA LEU A 644 -5.12 17.11 -4.29
C LEU A 644 -6.51 16.70 -4.82
N ALA A 645 -6.85 17.03 -6.07
CA ALA A 645 -8.15 16.70 -6.65
C ALA A 645 -8.41 15.18 -6.76
N ILE A 646 -7.35 14.38 -6.95
CA ILE A 646 -7.43 12.91 -6.91
C ILE A 646 -7.67 12.45 -5.47
N GLN A 647 -6.86 12.96 -4.54
CA GLN A 647 -6.92 12.58 -3.13
C GLN A 647 -8.27 12.93 -2.49
N GLU A 648 -8.85 14.09 -2.77
CA GLU A 648 -10.16 14.50 -2.24
C GLU A 648 -11.32 13.60 -2.72
N LYS A 649 -11.17 12.94 -3.88
CA LYS A 649 -12.18 12.01 -4.40
C LYS A 649 -12.10 10.62 -3.79
N VAL A 650 -10.89 10.16 -3.43
CA VAL A 650 -10.64 8.77 -3.04
C VAL A 650 -10.46 8.60 -1.54
N LEU A 651 -9.84 9.57 -0.89
CA LEU A 651 -9.49 9.47 0.52
C LEU A 651 -10.61 10.05 1.39
N PRO A 652 -10.81 9.50 2.61
CA PRO A 652 -11.67 10.12 3.60
C PRO A 652 -11.25 11.57 3.88
N SER A 653 -12.21 12.42 4.26
CA SER A 653 -11.96 13.84 4.56
C SER A 653 -10.92 14.08 5.67
N ILE A 654 -10.63 13.06 6.48
CA ILE A 654 -9.60 13.06 7.50
C ILE A 654 -8.53 12.03 7.08
N HIS A 655 -7.58 12.43 6.24
CA HIS A 655 -6.47 11.59 5.79
C HIS A 655 -5.13 12.34 5.77
N GLY A 656 -4.03 11.66 6.15
CA GLY A 656 -2.69 12.26 6.25
C GLY A 656 -2.19 12.87 4.94
N ASP A 657 -2.43 12.21 3.82
CA ASP A 657 -2.00 12.67 2.50
C ASP A 657 -2.68 13.98 2.06
N LEU A 658 -3.97 14.17 2.39
CA LEU A 658 -4.66 15.45 2.18
C LEU A 658 -3.97 16.57 2.96
N ALA A 659 -3.60 16.29 4.21
CA ALA A 659 -2.85 17.23 5.03
C ALA A 659 -1.47 17.56 4.45
N ALA A 660 -0.76 16.59 3.86
CA ALA A 660 0.52 16.84 3.19
C ALA A 660 0.34 17.73 1.95
N SER A 661 -0.64 17.43 1.10
CA SER A 661 -0.93 18.22 -0.11
C SER A 661 -1.35 19.65 0.22
N TYR A 662 -2.24 19.86 1.20
CA TYR A 662 -2.57 21.21 1.67
C TYR A 662 -1.34 21.94 2.25
N SER A 663 -0.46 21.23 2.96
CA SER A 663 0.78 21.84 3.46
C SER A 663 1.73 22.27 2.33
N ASN A 664 1.90 21.46 1.29
CA ASN A 664 2.74 21.80 0.15
C ASN A 664 2.15 22.97 -0.65
N ILE A 665 0.85 22.95 -0.93
CA ILE A 665 0.13 24.05 -1.57
C ILE A 665 0.25 25.34 -0.74
N GLY A 666 0.11 25.25 0.57
CA GLY A 666 0.25 26.39 1.47
C GLY A 666 1.65 27.00 1.46
N LEU A 667 2.71 26.18 1.35
CA LEU A 667 4.08 26.67 1.21
C LEU A 667 4.28 27.37 -0.14
N VAL A 668 3.82 26.78 -1.25
CA VAL A 668 3.92 27.41 -2.58
C VAL A 668 3.17 28.74 -2.63
N TYR A 669 1.97 28.83 -2.04
CA TYR A 669 1.25 30.10 -1.94
C TYR A 669 2.03 31.15 -1.13
N ALA A 670 2.68 30.75 -0.03
CA ALA A 670 3.51 31.64 0.76
C ALA A 670 4.73 32.14 -0.03
N GLU A 671 5.35 31.29 -0.84
CA GLU A 671 6.47 31.67 -1.71
C GLU A 671 6.04 32.59 -2.86
N MET A 672 4.82 32.44 -3.36
CA MET A 672 4.22 33.35 -4.34
C MET A 672 3.74 34.69 -3.74
N GLY A 673 3.78 34.84 -2.41
CA GLY A 673 3.29 36.02 -1.70
C GLY A 673 1.78 36.05 -1.44
N ASP A 674 1.03 35.00 -1.80
CA ASP A 674 -0.40 34.88 -1.51
C ASP A 674 -0.62 34.28 -0.11
N TYR A 675 -0.42 35.12 0.90
CA TYR A 675 -0.44 34.66 2.28
C TYR A 675 -1.84 34.27 2.79
N LEU A 676 -2.91 34.81 2.19
CA LEU A 676 -4.28 34.46 2.58
C LEU A 676 -4.60 33.00 2.21
N ARG A 677 -4.33 32.59 0.97
CA ARG A 677 -4.51 31.19 0.54
C ARG A 677 -3.51 30.26 1.20
N ALA A 678 -2.30 30.74 1.51
CA ALA A 678 -1.34 30.00 2.32
C ALA A 678 -1.87 29.68 3.72
N LEU A 679 -2.44 30.67 4.43
CA LEU A 679 -3.03 30.48 5.76
C LEU A 679 -4.22 29.51 5.72
N GLU A 680 -5.10 29.62 4.73
CA GLU A 680 -6.24 28.71 4.59
C GLU A 680 -5.76 27.26 4.43
N SER A 681 -4.81 27.03 3.52
CA SER A 681 -4.28 25.70 3.23
C SER A 681 -3.56 25.12 4.46
N GLN A 682 -2.73 25.90 5.16
CA GLN A 682 -2.05 25.41 6.35
C GLN A 682 -2.99 25.14 7.53
N LYS A 683 -4.07 25.92 7.68
CA LYS A 683 -5.10 25.64 8.69
C LYS A 683 -5.82 24.31 8.43
N LYS A 684 -6.22 24.04 7.18
CA LYS A 684 -6.83 22.76 6.79
C LYS A 684 -5.88 21.59 7.07
N ALA A 685 -4.61 21.71 6.69
CA ALA A 685 -3.59 20.71 6.96
C ALA A 685 -3.42 20.42 8.46
N LEU A 686 -3.40 21.47 9.30
CA LEU A 686 -3.29 21.33 10.75
C LEU A 686 -4.54 20.69 11.38
N GLU A 687 -5.73 21.06 10.92
CA GLU A 687 -6.99 20.50 11.44
C GLU A 687 -7.05 18.98 11.21
N ILE A 688 -6.73 18.54 10.00
CA ILE A 688 -6.67 17.11 9.66
C ILE A 688 -5.64 16.41 10.55
N LYS A 689 -4.40 16.93 10.62
CA LYS A 689 -3.33 16.34 11.45
C LYS A 689 -3.70 16.23 12.92
N ARG A 690 -4.43 17.20 13.49
CA ARG A 690 -4.91 17.14 14.89
C ARG A 690 -5.94 16.04 15.14
N LYS A 691 -6.70 15.65 14.12
CA LYS A 691 -7.70 14.57 14.23
C LYS A 691 -7.06 13.18 14.09
N ILE A 692 -5.97 13.05 13.33
CA ILE A 692 -5.30 11.75 13.07
C ILE A 692 -4.15 11.44 14.03
N LEU A 693 -3.47 12.44 14.60
CA LEU A 693 -2.24 12.25 15.37
C LEU A 693 -2.44 12.58 16.86
N PRO A 694 -1.72 11.88 17.76
CA PRO A 694 -1.63 12.27 19.16
C PRO A 694 -1.10 13.71 19.32
N SER A 695 -1.51 14.41 20.38
CA SER A 695 -1.15 15.82 20.62
C SER A 695 0.35 16.08 20.72
N SER A 696 1.15 15.08 21.07
CA SER A 696 2.61 15.14 21.14
C SER A 696 3.31 14.79 19.83
N HIS A 697 2.61 14.47 18.74
CA HIS A 697 3.27 14.00 17.52
C HIS A 697 4.11 15.09 16.83
N ARG A 698 5.37 14.77 16.45
CA ARG A 698 6.34 15.72 15.84
C ARG A 698 5.79 16.45 14.62
N SER A 699 5.00 15.79 13.77
CA SER A 699 4.40 16.42 12.57
C SER A 699 3.46 17.59 12.88
N LEU A 700 2.88 17.66 14.09
CA LEU A 700 2.10 18.82 14.53
C LEU A 700 3.00 20.03 14.76
N ALA A 701 4.21 19.84 15.30
CA ALA A 701 5.19 20.91 15.46
C ALA A 701 5.60 21.51 14.10
N THR A 702 5.80 20.67 13.08
CA THR A 702 6.08 21.14 11.71
C THR A 702 4.94 21.98 11.15
N SER A 703 3.68 21.55 11.34
CA SER A 703 2.53 22.34 10.90
C SER A 703 2.40 23.68 11.62
N TYR A 704 2.67 23.72 12.93
CA TYR A 704 2.73 24.96 13.69
C TYR A 704 3.88 25.87 13.21
N ASN A 705 5.06 25.33 12.90
CA ASN A 705 6.18 26.09 12.33
C ASN A 705 5.81 26.70 10.97
N ASN A 706 5.18 25.93 10.08
CA ASN A 706 4.75 26.45 8.77
C ASN A 706 3.70 27.56 8.94
N LEU A 707 2.74 27.39 9.85
CA LEU A 707 1.75 28.43 10.13
C LEU A 707 2.38 29.68 10.77
N ALA A 708 3.39 29.50 11.64
CA ALA A 708 4.16 30.59 12.22
C ALA A 708 4.92 31.38 11.14
N LEU A 709 5.54 30.68 10.18
CA LEU A 709 6.22 31.30 9.04
C LEU A 709 5.26 32.15 8.21
N VAL A 710 4.07 31.63 7.87
CA VAL A 710 3.09 32.40 7.08
C VAL A 710 2.59 33.61 7.87
N HIS A 711 2.26 33.47 9.15
CA HIS A 711 1.87 34.61 10.00
C HIS A 711 2.98 35.67 10.10
N PHE A 712 4.24 35.25 10.20
CA PHE A 712 5.38 36.14 10.20
C PHE A 712 5.49 36.94 8.90
N ARG A 713 5.27 36.29 7.74
CA ARG A 713 5.30 36.95 6.42
C ARG A 713 4.15 37.95 6.22
N VAL A 714 3.00 37.71 6.85
CA VAL A 714 1.86 38.65 6.90
C VAL A 714 2.12 39.84 7.83
N GLY A 715 3.11 39.73 8.74
CA GLY A 715 3.36 40.73 9.78
C GLY A 715 2.59 40.51 11.09
N ASP A 716 1.82 39.42 11.21
CA ASP A 716 1.15 39.04 12.47
C ASP A 716 2.13 38.30 13.39
N TYR A 717 3.07 39.06 13.95
CA TYR A 717 4.12 38.53 14.83
C TYR A 717 3.55 37.88 16.10
N SER A 718 2.38 38.31 16.56
CA SER A 718 1.71 37.76 17.75
C SER A 718 1.31 36.30 17.54
N LYS A 719 0.62 36.01 16.43
CA LYS A 719 0.21 34.64 16.07
C LYS A 719 1.40 33.81 15.60
N ALA A 720 2.38 34.42 14.95
CA ALA A 720 3.63 33.73 14.60
C ALA A 720 4.31 33.17 15.87
N LEU A 721 4.46 34.02 16.90
CA LEU A 721 5.04 33.62 18.17
C LEU A 721 4.22 32.55 18.89
N GLN A 722 2.89 32.68 18.91
CA GLN A 722 2.00 31.70 19.54
C GLN A 722 2.16 30.30 18.91
N ASN A 723 2.19 30.22 17.58
CA ASN A 723 2.37 28.97 16.87
C ASN A 723 3.78 28.41 17.07
N GLN A 724 4.82 29.25 17.03
CA GLN A 724 6.19 28.81 17.26
C GLN A 724 6.41 28.27 18.68
N LYS A 725 5.76 28.87 19.70
CA LYS A 725 5.79 28.36 21.09
C LYS A 725 5.10 27.00 21.21
N LYS A 726 3.96 26.79 20.54
CA LYS A 726 3.29 25.47 20.48
C LYS A 726 4.17 24.41 19.82
N ALA A 727 4.86 24.76 18.74
CA ALA A 727 5.80 23.86 18.08
C ALA A 727 6.96 23.47 19.01
N LEU A 728 7.52 24.44 19.74
CA LEU A 728 8.58 24.21 20.73
C LEU A 728 8.10 23.28 21.86
N GLU A 729 6.91 23.52 22.42
CA GLU A 729 6.36 22.69 23.51
C GLU A 729 6.23 21.22 23.11
N ILE A 730 5.77 20.95 21.88
CA ILE A 730 5.67 19.59 21.33
C ILE A 730 7.06 18.97 21.17
N GLN A 731 8.03 19.74 20.65
CA GLN A 731 9.40 19.26 20.46
C GLN A 731 10.10 18.95 21.78
N GLU A 732 9.95 19.79 22.81
CA GLU A 732 10.53 19.58 24.14
C GLU A 732 9.96 18.35 24.86
N LYS A 733 8.70 17.98 24.58
CA LYS A 733 8.07 16.76 25.11
C LYS A 733 8.59 15.47 24.47
N VAL A 734 9.00 15.51 23.21
CA VAL A 734 9.35 14.31 22.43
C VAL A 734 10.85 14.11 22.26
N LEU A 735 11.61 15.20 22.19
CA LEU A 735 13.02 15.17 21.84
C LEU A 735 13.90 15.35 23.08
N PRO A 736 15.13 14.79 23.08
CA PRO A 736 16.12 15.12 24.11
C PRO A 736 16.35 16.63 24.17
N ARG A 737 16.63 17.14 25.38
CA ARG A 737 16.83 18.57 25.65
C ARG A 737 17.88 19.24 24.73
N ILE A 738 18.85 18.48 24.25
CA ILE A 738 19.86 18.91 23.29
C ILE A 738 19.54 18.26 21.94
N HIS A 739 18.80 18.97 21.08
CA HIS A 739 18.41 18.49 19.75
C HIS A 739 18.34 19.64 18.74
N ALA A 740 18.69 19.38 17.47
CA ALA A 740 18.75 20.38 16.41
C ALA A 740 17.41 21.10 16.16
N ASP A 741 16.29 20.36 16.15
CA ASP A 741 14.94 20.94 16.02
C ASP A 741 14.59 21.95 17.12
N ILE A 742 15.01 21.70 18.37
CA ILE A 742 14.78 22.62 19.50
C ILE A 742 15.58 23.91 19.26
N ALA A 743 16.84 23.79 18.81
CA ALA A 743 17.64 24.95 18.42
C ALA A 743 16.99 25.75 17.29
N MET A 744 16.41 25.07 16.29
CA MET A 744 15.69 25.73 15.20
C MET A 744 14.46 26.50 15.71
N SER A 745 13.73 25.94 16.67
CA SER A 745 12.58 26.63 17.28
C SER A 745 13.00 27.87 18.05
N TYR A 746 14.05 27.81 18.87
CA TYR A 746 14.61 28.99 19.52
C TYR A 746 15.10 30.02 18.51
N ASN A 747 15.72 29.60 17.41
CA ASN A 747 16.16 30.50 16.34
C ASN A 747 14.99 31.25 15.71
N ASN A 748 13.89 30.54 15.41
CA ASN A 748 12.70 31.15 14.81
C ASN A 748 12.01 32.12 15.78
N ILE A 749 11.95 31.79 17.07
CA ILE A 749 11.46 32.70 18.11
C ILE A 749 12.33 33.96 18.20
N GLY A 750 13.66 33.79 18.19
CA GLY A 750 14.62 34.90 18.16
C GLY A 750 14.43 35.79 16.93
N TRP A 751 14.13 35.20 15.78
CA TRP A 751 13.85 35.94 14.56
C TRP A 751 12.56 36.76 14.64
N ILE A 752 11.48 36.17 15.17
CA ILE A 752 10.22 36.88 15.38
C ILE A 752 10.44 38.07 16.34
N TYR A 753 11.11 37.87 17.48
CA TYR A 753 11.38 38.95 18.42
C TYR A 753 12.31 40.04 17.87
N SER A 754 13.32 39.67 17.07
CA SER A 754 14.19 40.63 16.38
C SER A 754 13.41 41.51 15.39
N SER A 755 12.46 40.93 14.67
CA SER A 755 11.56 41.69 13.79
C SER A 755 10.57 42.59 14.54
N MET A 756 10.22 42.26 15.78
CA MET A 756 9.41 43.11 16.65
C MET A 756 10.22 44.23 17.35
N GLY A 757 11.54 44.31 17.13
CA GLY A 757 12.42 45.24 17.85
C GLY A 757 12.73 44.84 19.29
N LYS A 758 12.31 43.65 19.75
CA LYS A 758 12.56 43.14 21.11
C LYS A 758 13.92 42.44 21.18
N TYR A 759 14.99 43.22 21.01
CA TYR A 759 16.34 42.73 20.79
C TYR A 759 16.94 41.92 21.94
N THR A 760 16.66 42.28 23.20
CA THR A 760 17.16 41.54 24.38
C THR A 760 16.64 40.10 24.42
N ILE A 761 15.33 39.93 24.24
CA ILE A 761 14.68 38.62 24.19
C ILE A 761 15.13 37.85 22.94
N ALA A 762 15.35 38.53 21.81
CA ALA A 762 15.90 37.90 20.61
C ALA A 762 17.29 37.31 20.87
N LEU A 763 18.18 38.06 21.52
CA LEU A 763 19.52 37.60 21.90
C LEU A 763 19.48 36.39 22.83
N GLU A 764 18.61 36.38 23.84
CA GLU A 764 18.44 35.20 24.72
C GLU A 764 18.12 33.93 23.93
N ASN A 765 17.18 34.02 22.98
CA ASN A 765 16.78 32.88 22.14
C ASN A 765 17.88 32.46 21.15
N TYR A 766 18.58 33.42 20.55
CA TYR A 766 19.72 33.11 19.68
C TYR A 766 20.91 32.52 20.45
N ASN A 767 21.16 32.95 21.68
CA ASN A 767 22.19 32.34 22.54
C ASN A 767 21.84 30.90 22.93
N LYS A 768 20.57 30.62 23.27
CA LYS A 768 20.08 29.23 23.48
C LYS A 768 20.28 28.37 22.23
N THR A 769 19.96 28.92 21.05
CA THR A 769 20.20 28.27 19.75
C THR A 769 21.67 27.91 19.58
N LEU A 770 22.56 28.88 19.83
CA LEU A 770 24.00 28.71 19.68
C LEU A 770 24.56 27.68 20.66
N GLU A 771 24.11 27.68 21.92
CA GLU A 771 24.52 26.71 22.94
C GLU A 771 24.19 25.27 22.50
N ILE A 772 22.97 25.03 22.04
CA ILE A 772 22.54 23.71 21.57
C ILE A 772 23.35 23.32 20.32
N ARG A 773 23.46 24.20 19.32
CA ARG A 773 24.19 23.92 18.07
C ARG A 773 25.66 23.61 18.35
N ARG A 774 26.33 24.27 19.29
CA ARG A 774 27.73 24.01 19.67
C ARG A 774 27.94 22.61 20.27
N ARG A 775 26.92 22.05 20.92
CA ARG A 775 26.98 20.70 21.52
C ARG A 775 26.67 19.59 20.52
N VAL A 776 25.87 19.88 19.49
CA VAL A 776 25.38 18.88 18.52
C VAL A 776 26.21 18.86 17.23
N LEU A 777 26.75 20.02 16.82
CA LEU A 777 27.37 20.19 15.51
C LEU A 777 28.89 20.35 15.63
N PRO A 778 29.67 19.89 14.64
CA PRO A 778 31.09 20.20 14.55
C PRO A 778 31.35 21.71 14.58
N SER A 779 32.51 22.13 15.10
CA SER A 779 32.88 23.55 15.25
C SER A 779 32.91 24.32 13.93
N THR A 780 33.05 23.62 12.80
CA THR A 780 33.04 24.19 11.45
C THR A 780 31.65 24.17 10.80
N HIS A 781 30.59 23.72 11.47
CA HIS A 781 29.29 23.57 10.81
C HIS A 781 28.67 24.93 10.41
N PRO A 782 28.14 25.12 9.18
CA PRO A 782 27.61 26.40 8.70
C PRO A 782 26.47 26.99 9.55
N ASP A 783 25.68 26.17 10.23
CA ASP A 783 24.60 26.65 11.10
C ASP A 783 25.10 27.36 12.37
N LEU A 784 26.34 27.10 12.80
CA LEU A 784 26.98 27.89 13.86
C LEU A 784 27.23 29.31 13.35
N ALA A 785 27.74 29.47 12.13
CA ALA A 785 27.94 30.76 11.51
C ALA A 785 26.63 31.53 11.32
N LYS A 786 25.53 30.86 10.92
CA LYS A 786 24.19 31.49 10.88
C LYS A 786 23.77 32.03 12.23
N SER A 787 24.03 31.28 13.31
CA SER A 787 23.69 31.70 14.67
C SER A 787 24.45 32.96 15.06
N TYR A 788 25.77 32.99 14.82
CA TYR A 788 26.61 34.17 15.04
C TYR A 788 26.18 35.36 14.17
N ASN A 789 25.84 35.14 12.90
CA ASN A 789 25.31 36.20 12.03
C ASN A 789 23.99 36.79 12.56
N ASN A 790 23.07 35.96 13.06
CA ASN A 790 21.83 36.43 13.63
C ASN A 790 22.06 37.27 14.89
N ILE A 791 22.99 36.85 15.76
CA ILE A 791 23.40 37.60 16.96
C ILE A 791 24.07 38.92 16.57
N GLY A 792 25.01 38.89 15.63
CA GLY A 792 25.70 40.09 15.12
C GLY A 792 24.74 41.08 14.47
N SER A 793 23.71 40.59 13.77
CA SER A 793 22.65 41.43 13.20
C SER A 793 21.82 42.13 14.27
N VAL A 794 21.50 41.45 15.38
CA VAL A 794 20.81 42.10 16.50
C VAL A 794 21.68 43.15 17.17
N TYR A 795 22.96 42.86 17.45
CA TYR A 795 23.88 43.86 18.02
C TYR A 795 24.08 45.07 17.10
N SER A 796 24.21 44.85 15.79
CA SER A 796 24.30 45.92 14.80
C SER A 796 23.06 46.82 14.81
N ARG A 797 21.85 46.24 14.94
CA ARG A 797 20.60 47.01 15.09
C ARG A 797 20.46 47.73 16.42
N MET A 798 21.14 47.26 17.47
CA MET A 798 21.21 47.93 18.78
C MET A 798 22.27 49.04 18.82
N GLY A 799 23.12 49.17 17.78
CA GLY A 799 24.25 50.10 17.76
C GLY A 799 25.51 49.61 18.50
N ASP A 800 25.54 48.35 18.95
CA ASP A 800 26.75 47.76 19.56
C ASP A 800 27.64 47.17 18.47
N GLU A 801 28.37 48.05 17.79
CA GLU A 801 29.21 47.74 16.62
C GLU A 801 30.36 46.78 16.98
N SER A 802 30.89 46.89 18.20
CA SER A 802 31.97 46.02 18.68
C SER A 802 31.51 44.56 18.78
N LYS A 803 30.39 44.29 19.45
CA LYS A 803 29.84 42.92 19.54
C LYS A 803 29.30 42.43 18.20
N ALA A 804 28.79 43.32 17.36
CA ALA A 804 28.38 42.97 16.01
C ALA A 804 29.55 42.42 15.20
N LEU A 805 30.68 43.14 15.17
CA LEU A 805 31.91 42.71 14.50
C LEU A 805 32.46 41.42 15.10
N GLU A 806 32.49 41.28 16.42
CA GLU A 806 32.96 40.05 17.07
C GLU A 806 32.20 38.81 16.57
N ASN A 807 30.86 38.90 16.53
CA ASN A 807 30.01 37.80 16.09
C ASN A 807 30.11 37.56 14.58
N TYR A 808 30.14 38.62 13.76
CA TYR A 808 30.31 38.45 12.32
C TYR A 808 31.68 37.88 11.94
N ASN A 809 32.76 38.24 12.64
CA ASN A 809 34.08 37.65 12.43
C ASN A 809 34.11 36.17 12.80
N LYS A 810 33.48 35.77 13.92
CA LYS A 810 33.30 34.35 14.28
C LYS A 810 32.52 33.58 13.22
N ALA A 811 31.46 34.18 12.65
CA ALA A 811 30.73 33.58 11.54
C ALA A 811 31.61 33.46 10.29
N TYR A 812 32.38 34.49 9.98
CA TYR A 812 33.31 34.53 8.85
C TYR A 812 34.37 33.43 8.94
N GLU A 813 35.06 33.28 10.07
CA GLU A 813 36.08 32.24 10.28
C GLU A 813 35.54 30.82 10.05
N ILE A 814 34.30 30.56 10.47
CA ILE A 814 33.63 29.26 10.25
C ILE A 814 33.32 29.06 8.78
N LEU A 815 32.81 30.09 8.09
CA LEU A 815 32.41 30.00 6.68
C LEU A 815 33.62 29.96 5.73
N GLU A 816 34.72 30.61 6.09
CA GLU A 816 35.97 30.59 5.32
C GLU A 816 36.59 29.19 5.28
N LYS A 817 36.56 28.48 6.41
CA LYS A 817 37.04 27.09 6.52
C LYS A 817 36.20 26.08 5.72
N ASN A 818 35.01 26.46 5.21
CA ASN A 818 34.11 25.62 4.42
C ASN A 818 33.83 26.21 3.02
N SER A 819 34.76 26.98 2.48
CA SER A 819 34.58 27.84 1.29
C SER A 819 33.88 27.16 0.11
N HIS A 820 34.06 25.86 -0.14
CA HIS A 820 33.42 25.10 -1.22
C HIS A 820 31.89 24.98 -1.13
N LEU A 821 31.27 25.14 0.05
CA LEU A 821 29.82 24.91 0.28
C LEU A 821 29.06 26.16 0.74
N THR A 822 29.73 27.25 1.12
CA THR A 822 29.14 28.37 1.87
C THR A 822 29.28 29.74 1.21
N HIS A 823 29.38 29.76 -0.12
CA HIS A 823 29.61 30.97 -0.92
C HIS A 823 28.64 32.13 -0.63
N LEU A 824 27.32 31.90 -0.57
CA LEU A 824 26.34 32.98 -0.34
C LEU A 824 26.38 33.53 1.10
N ASN A 825 26.49 32.65 2.10
CA ASN A 825 26.53 33.06 3.50
C ASN A 825 27.81 33.84 3.83
N LEU A 826 28.93 33.45 3.21
CA LEU A 826 30.21 34.15 3.34
C LEU A 826 30.11 35.58 2.77
N ALA A 827 29.51 35.73 1.59
CA ALA A 827 29.26 37.03 0.97
C ALA A 827 28.37 37.93 1.86
N ASN A 828 27.27 37.38 2.39
CA ASN A 828 26.37 38.12 3.29
C ASN A 828 27.07 38.53 4.60
N THR A 829 27.92 37.68 5.14
CA THR A 829 28.69 37.98 6.36
C THR A 829 29.66 39.12 6.12
N ARG A 830 30.43 39.09 5.02
CA ARG A 830 31.33 40.19 4.62
C ARG A 830 30.58 41.49 4.35
N ASN A 831 29.40 41.42 3.71
CA ASN A 831 28.56 42.60 3.53
C ASN A 831 28.15 43.22 4.86
N ASN A 832 27.74 42.39 5.83
CA ASN A 832 27.36 42.88 7.15
C ASN A 832 28.56 43.48 7.91
N ILE A 833 29.76 42.90 7.78
CA ILE A 833 31.00 43.46 8.32
C ILE A 833 31.30 44.82 7.68
N GLY A 834 31.20 44.91 6.35
CA GLY A 834 31.39 46.16 5.61
C GLY A 834 30.39 47.24 6.02
N LEU A 835 29.13 46.86 6.28
CA LEU A 835 28.09 47.77 6.78
C LEU A 835 28.44 48.32 8.17
N VAL A 836 28.86 47.45 9.10
CA VAL A 836 29.26 47.91 10.44
C VAL A 836 30.47 48.84 10.37
N TYR A 837 31.50 48.51 9.57
CA TYR A 837 32.62 49.43 9.37
C TYR A 837 32.22 50.75 8.72
N SER A 838 31.20 50.76 7.85
CA SER A 838 30.66 51.99 7.29
C SER A 838 29.98 52.85 8.34
N HIS A 839 29.27 52.26 9.31
CA HIS A 839 28.65 53.02 10.41
C HIS A 839 29.70 53.57 11.39
N MET A 840 30.82 52.86 11.57
CA MET A 840 32.00 53.31 12.33
C MET A 840 32.85 54.38 11.61
N ASP A 841 32.42 54.87 10.44
CA ASP A 841 33.18 55.75 9.53
C ASP A 841 34.56 55.20 9.11
N ASN A 842 34.74 53.88 9.16
CA ASN A 842 35.96 53.20 8.70
C ASN A 842 35.82 52.77 7.23
N GLN A 843 35.87 53.77 6.34
CA GLN A 843 35.59 53.61 4.91
C GLN A 843 36.58 52.68 4.19
N SER A 844 37.83 52.57 4.64
CA SER A 844 38.84 51.69 4.03
C SER A 844 38.52 50.21 4.25
N LYS A 845 38.20 49.81 5.49
CA LYS A 845 37.80 48.44 5.82
C LYS A 845 36.43 48.08 5.26
N ALA A 846 35.51 49.05 5.16
CA ALA A 846 34.22 48.84 4.52
C ALA A 846 34.39 48.47 3.04
N LEU A 847 35.17 49.25 2.29
CA LEU A 847 35.49 48.96 0.88
C LEU A 847 36.23 47.64 0.71
N GLU A 848 37.24 47.35 1.54
CA GLU A 848 37.97 46.08 1.47
C GLU A 848 37.02 44.88 1.54
N ASN A 849 36.01 44.92 2.43
CA ASN A 849 35.03 43.84 2.54
C ASN A 849 34.09 43.77 1.33
N TYR A 850 33.65 44.91 0.79
CA TYR A 850 32.79 44.94 -0.38
C TYR A 850 33.53 44.51 -1.66
N ASP A 851 34.75 44.99 -1.88
CA ASP A 851 35.59 44.66 -3.03
C ASP A 851 35.93 43.17 -3.04
N LYS A 852 36.33 42.62 -1.89
CA LYS A 852 36.56 41.19 -1.75
C LYS A 852 35.33 40.35 -2.07
N VAL A 853 34.11 40.85 -1.86
CA VAL A 853 32.86 40.18 -2.28
C VAL A 853 32.61 40.35 -3.79
N LEU A 854 32.96 41.48 -4.37
CA LEU A 854 32.83 41.69 -5.82
C LEU A 854 33.81 40.83 -6.63
N GLU A 855 35.05 40.68 -6.15
CA GLU A 855 36.10 39.86 -6.78
C GLU A 855 35.81 38.36 -6.71
N SER A 856 35.30 37.88 -5.56
CA SER A 856 35.09 36.44 -5.32
C SER A 856 33.74 35.91 -5.82
N PHE A 857 32.78 36.77 -6.17
CA PHE A 857 31.42 36.36 -6.57
C PHE A 857 30.93 37.00 -7.89
N PRO A 858 31.54 36.70 -9.05
CA PRO A 858 31.07 37.20 -10.34
C PRO A 858 29.81 36.47 -10.83
N LYS A 859 28.84 37.24 -11.32
CA LYS A 859 27.72 37.00 -12.28
C LYS A 859 26.92 35.66 -12.34
N SER A 860 27.27 34.55 -11.65
CA SER A 860 26.70 33.23 -11.96
C SER A 860 26.01 32.47 -10.81
N LEU A 861 25.89 33.04 -9.60
CA LEU A 861 25.14 32.39 -8.52
C LEU A 861 23.78 33.05 -8.28
N PRO A 862 22.73 32.27 -7.93
CA PRO A 862 21.41 32.76 -7.55
C PRO A 862 21.47 33.39 -6.15
N SER A 863 22.27 34.44 -5.98
CA SER A 863 21.99 35.42 -4.94
C SER A 863 20.75 36.18 -5.39
N THR A 864 19.73 36.32 -4.53
CA THR A 864 18.59 37.21 -4.81
C THR A 864 19.17 38.52 -5.32
N TYR A 865 18.79 38.92 -6.54
CA TYR A 865 19.23 40.13 -7.22
C TYR A 865 19.28 41.35 -6.27
N LEU A 866 18.40 41.36 -5.26
CA LEU A 866 18.36 42.30 -4.15
C LEU A 866 19.69 42.44 -3.38
N SER A 867 20.31 41.33 -2.97
CA SER A 867 21.59 41.33 -2.25
C SER A 867 22.72 41.94 -3.08
N GLN A 868 22.72 41.68 -4.39
CA GLN A 868 23.68 42.25 -5.32
C GLN A 868 23.44 43.74 -5.53
N ALA A 869 22.18 44.15 -5.71
CA ALA A 869 21.81 45.55 -5.84
C ALA A 869 22.17 46.35 -4.57
N MET A 870 21.84 45.82 -3.38
CA MET A 870 22.11 46.51 -2.12
C MET A 870 23.61 46.64 -1.83
N ARG A 871 24.45 45.69 -2.27
CA ARG A 871 25.92 45.85 -2.21
C ARG A 871 26.37 47.09 -2.98
N TYR A 872 25.98 47.20 -4.24
CA TYR A 872 26.31 48.36 -5.07
C TYR A 872 25.72 49.65 -4.50
N ASN A 873 24.51 49.58 -3.94
CA ASN A 873 23.89 50.70 -3.25
C ASN A 873 24.71 51.21 -2.06
N ASN A 874 25.31 50.29 -1.28
CA ASN A 874 26.08 50.65 -0.09
C ASN A 874 27.49 51.15 -0.43
N ILE A 875 28.06 50.75 -1.58
CA ILE A 875 29.36 51.23 -2.06
C ILE A 875 29.27 52.69 -2.53
N GLY A 876 28.17 53.08 -3.18
CA GLY A 876 27.96 54.41 -3.75
C GLY A 876 28.25 55.58 -2.79
N PRO A 877 27.61 55.64 -1.61
CA PRO A 877 27.86 56.69 -0.63
C PRO A 877 29.32 56.79 -0.17
N ILE A 878 30.05 55.66 -0.10
CA ILE A 878 31.46 55.65 0.34
C ILE A 878 32.35 56.37 -0.66
N TYR A 879 32.16 56.14 -1.96
CA TYR A 879 32.89 56.88 -3.01
C TYR A 879 32.46 58.35 -3.06
N SER A 880 31.20 58.65 -2.77
CA SER A 880 30.74 60.04 -2.65
C SER A 880 31.41 60.80 -1.51
N HIS A 881 31.66 60.15 -0.36
CA HIS A 881 32.39 60.78 0.75
C HIS A 881 33.87 61.05 0.43
N LYS A 882 34.46 60.25 -0.47
CA LYS A 882 35.81 60.46 -1.00
C LYS A 882 35.88 61.47 -2.15
N SER A 883 34.77 62.12 -2.49
CA SER A 883 34.63 63.02 -3.64
C SER A 883 34.88 62.37 -5.01
N ASP A 884 34.83 61.04 -5.10
CA ASP A 884 34.88 60.30 -6.37
C ASP A 884 33.45 60.01 -6.86
N TYR A 885 32.79 61.08 -7.29
CA TYR A 885 31.40 61.06 -7.74
C TYR A 885 31.15 60.18 -8.99
N PRO A 886 32.06 60.11 -9.98
CA PRO A 886 31.90 59.20 -11.13
C PRO A 886 31.78 57.73 -10.71
N SER A 887 32.67 57.25 -9.83
CA SER A 887 32.60 55.88 -9.30
C SER A 887 31.36 55.66 -8.46
N ALA A 888 30.98 56.63 -7.62
CA ALA A 888 29.78 56.58 -6.80
C ALA A 888 28.51 56.36 -7.66
N LEU A 889 28.33 57.19 -8.70
CA LEU A 889 27.21 57.07 -9.63
C LEU A 889 27.25 55.76 -10.42
N GLN A 890 28.43 55.31 -10.85
CA GLN A 890 28.58 54.04 -11.58
C GLN A 890 28.03 52.86 -10.77
N TYR A 891 28.36 52.77 -9.48
CA TYR A 891 27.85 51.71 -8.61
C TYR A 891 26.36 51.85 -8.34
N LEU A 892 25.87 53.06 -8.03
CA LEU A 892 24.44 53.29 -7.78
C LEU A 892 23.57 52.99 -9.01
N TYR A 893 24.01 53.34 -10.22
CA TYR A 893 23.28 53.00 -11.45
C TYR A 893 23.26 51.49 -11.73
N LYS A 894 24.34 50.76 -11.42
CA LYS A 894 24.32 49.29 -11.46
C LYS A 894 23.31 48.70 -10.47
N ALA A 895 23.20 49.26 -9.26
CA ALA A 895 22.16 48.85 -8.30
C ALA A 895 20.75 49.10 -8.86
N LEU A 896 20.53 50.27 -9.47
CA LEU A 896 19.26 50.68 -10.04
C LEU A 896 18.83 49.78 -11.21
N GLU A 897 19.77 49.43 -12.10
CA GLU A 897 19.51 48.55 -13.24
C GLU A 897 19.05 47.16 -12.80
N ILE A 898 19.73 46.59 -11.80
CA ILE A 898 19.40 45.27 -11.25
C ILE A 898 17.99 45.29 -10.62
N LEU A 899 17.66 46.32 -9.84
CA LEU A 899 16.34 46.41 -9.20
C LEU A 899 15.23 46.65 -10.21
N ARG A 900 15.40 47.55 -11.19
CA ARG A 900 14.36 47.83 -12.20
C ARG A 900 14.00 46.60 -13.04
N LYS A 901 14.96 45.72 -13.30
CA LYS A 901 14.75 44.50 -14.08
C LYS A 901 14.01 43.41 -13.30
N ASN A 902 14.14 43.38 -11.97
CA ASN A 902 13.76 42.22 -11.16
C ASN A 902 12.76 42.53 -10.03
N SER A 903 12.46 43.79 -9.74
CA SER A 903 11.53 44.21 -8.67
C SER A 903 10.35 45.01 -9.21
N PRO A 904 9.19 45.00 -8.52
CA PRO A 904 8.07 45.87 -8.84
C PRO A 904 8.46 47.36 -8.71
N SER A 905 7.79 48.22 -9.47
CA SER A 905 8.08 49.67 -9.51
C SER A 905 7.90 50.39 -8.18
N THR A 906 7.20 49.78 -7.22
CA THR A 906 6.98 50.28 -5.86
C THR A 906 7.97 49.72 -4.83
N ASP A 907 9.03 49.02 -5.24
CA ASP A 907 10.01 48.44 -4.31
C ASP A 907 10.73 49.54 -3.49
N PRO A 908 10.67 49.51 -2.15
CA PRO A 908 11.36 50.49 -1.29
C PRO A 908 12.87 50.58 -1.54
N ASN A 909 13.50 49.51 -2.01
CA ASN A 909 14.93 49.50 -2.32
C ASN A 909 15.24 50.34 -3.58
N LEU A 910 14.31 50.45 -4.54
CA LEU A 910 14.44 51.42 -5.64
C LEU A 910 14.47 52.85 -5.07
N ALA A 911 13.58 53.15 -4.11
CA ALA A 911 13.55 54.45 -3.47
C ALA A 911 14.86 54.77 -2.71
N LYS A 912 15.48 53.78 -2.06
CA LYS A 912 16.78 53.94 -1.41
C LYS A 912 17.89 54.26 -2.39
N VAL A 913 17.95 53.55 -3.52
CA VAL A 913 18.95 53.80 -4.57
C VAL A 913 18.76 55.20 -5.17
N TYR A 914 17.53 55.61 -5.49
CA TYR A 914 17.27 56.96 -5.98
C TYR A 914 17.65 58.03 -4.95
N ASN A 915 17.34 57.83 -3.67
CA ASN A 915 17.72 58.75 -2.60
C ASN A 915 19.25 58.91 -2.52
N ASN A 916 19.99 57.80 -2.60
CA ASN A 916 21.45 57.84 -2.61
C ASN A 916 22.00 58.53 -3.87
N ILE A 917 21.43 58.30 -5.06
CA ILE A 917 21.81 59.01 -6.29
C ILE A 917 21.56 60.51 -6.15
N GLY A 918 20.42 60.89 -5.57
CA GLY A 918 20.10 62.28 -5.25
C GLY A 918 21.14 62.92 -4.34
N GLY A 919 21.60 62.20 -3.32
CA GLY A 919 22.67 62.61 -2.41
C GLY A 919 23.99 62.87 -3.12
N VAL A 920 24.39 61.99 -4.05
CA VAL A 920 25.61 62.20 -4.84
C VAL A 920 25.51 63.45 -5.71
N TYR A 921 24.39 63.66 -6.41
CA TYR A 921 24.20 64.87 -7.22
C TYR A 921 24.12 66.14 -6.36
N LEU A 922 23.57 66.06 -5.16
CA LEU A 922 23.56 67.18 -4.21
C LEU A 922 24.98 67.57 -3.77
N ASN A 923 25.87 66.59 -3.58
CA ASN A 923 27.29 66.82 -3.26
C ASN A 923 28.11 67.33 -4.46
N MET A 924 27.61 67.14 -5.68
CA MET A 924 28.17 67.72 -6.92
C MET A 924 27.62 69.11 -7.26
N ASP A 925 26.77 69.69 -6.40
CA ASP A 925 26.00 70.93 -6.65
C ASP A 925 25.10 70.88 -7.90
N GLU A 926 24.70 69.68 -8.32
CA GLU A 926 23.79 69.42 -9.45
C GLU A 926 22.33 69.33 -8.96
N HIS A 927 21.83 70.43 -8.41
CA HIS A 927 20.57 70.46 -7.65
C HIS A 927 19.33 69.98 -8.43
N SER A 928 19.26 70.25 -9.75
CA SER A 928 18.15 69.78 -10.61
C SER A 928 18.09 68.25 -10.68
N LYS A 929 19.23 67.59 -10.87
CA LYS A 929 19.34 66.13 -10.92
C LYS A 929 19.12 65.50 -9.54
N ALA A 930 19.56 66.18 -8.47
CA ALA A 930 19.29 65.75 -7.10
C ALA A 930 17.79 65.71 -6.82
N LEU A 931 17.06 66.80 -7.13
CA LEU A 931 15.61 66.88 -6.97
C LEU A 931 14.86 65.81 -7.76
N GLU A 932 15.21 65.59 -9.03
CA GLU A 932 14.58 64.56 -9.86
C GLU A 932 14.65 63.17 -9.20
N ASN A 933 15.80 62.81 -8.64
CA ASN A 933 16.00 61.52 -8.00
C ASN A 933 15.29 61.44 -6.63
N TYR A 934 15.34 62.50 -5.82
CA TYR A 934 14.61 62.53 -4.56
C TYR A 934 13.08 62.47 -4.77
N GLN A 935 12.54 63.11 -5.80
CA GLN A 935 11.11 63.02 -6.12
C GLN A 935 10.70 61.62 -6.58
N LYS A 936 11.52 60.93 -7.38
CA LYS A 936 11.30 59.51 -7.70
C LYS A 936 11.33 58.63 -6.46
N ALA A 937 12.23 58.90 -5.52
CA ALA A 937 12.27 58.19 -4.25
C ALA A 937 11.01 58.43 -3.41
N LEU A 938 10.54 59.68 -3.34
CA LEU A 938 9.34 60.06 -2.60
C LEU A 938 8.08 59.42 -3.18
N GLU A 939 7.90 59.46 -4.50
CA GLU A 939 6.74 58.87 -5.18
C GLU A 939 6.63 57.35 -4.91
N ILE A 940 7.76 56.65 -4.88
CA ILE A 940 7.82 55.22 -4.55
C ILE A 940 7.46 55.00 -3.08
N ARG A 941 8.01 55.81 -2.16
CA ARG A 941 7.76 55.70 -0.71
C ARG A 941 6.30 55.98 -0.35
N GLU A 942 5.64 56.91 -1.03
CA GLU A 942 4.22 57.24 -0.84
C GLU A 942 3.27 56.16 -1.38
N LYS A 943 3.65 55.48 -2.48
CA LYS A 943 2.85 54.39 -3.07
C LYS A 943 3.00 53.05 -2.34
N TYR A 944 3.99 52.91 -1.47
CA TYR A 944 4.24 51.68 -0.71
C TYR A 944 3.27 51.56 0.48
N GLN A 945 2.64 50.39 0.66
CA GLN A 945 1.75 50.12 1.80
C GLN A 945 2.25 48.97 2.69
N PRO A 946 2.34 49.17 4.02
CA PRO A 946 2.09 50.42 4.73
C PRO A 946 3.20 51.47 4.47
N PRO A 947 2.88 52.78 4.47
CA PRO A 947 3.86 53.83 4.21
C PRO A 947 4.95 53.87 5.29
N ASN A 948 6.22 53.96 4.89
CA ASN A 948 7.32 54.17 5.81
C ASN A 948 7.51 55.67 6.05
N TYR A 949 6.81 56.20 7.07
CA TYR A 949 6.83 57.62 7.39
C TYR A 949 8.21 58.17 7.77
N LEU A 950 9.13 57.33 8.25
CA LEU A 950 10.52 57.75 8.52
C LEU A 950 11.25 58.03 7.21
N ASP A 951 11.22 57.08 6.27
CA ASP A 951 11.84 57.24 4.96
C ASP A 951 11.20 58.41 4.18
N ILE A 952 9.88 58.59 4.28
CA ILE A 952 9.19 59.74 3.67
C ILE A 952 9.73 61.05 4.24
N ALA A 953 9.86 61.14 5.57
CA ALA A 953 10.38 62.34 6.22
C ALA A 953 11.82 62.67 5.77
N GLU A 954 12.70 61.67 5.75
CA GLU A 954 14.09 61.85 5.31
C GLU A 954 14.20 62.33 3.86
N THR A 955 13.40 61.78 2.94
CA THR A 955 13.41 62.26 1.55
C THR A 955 12.87 63.68 1.45
N CYS A 956 11.81 64.02 2.19
CA CYS A 956 11.30 65.39 2.27
C CYS A 956 12.35 66.36 2.83
N ASP A 957 13.12 65.97 3.85
CA ASP A 957 14.22 66.79 4.38
C ASP A 957 15.32 66.99 3.32
N HIS A 958 15.70 65.94 2.60
CA HIS A 958 16.68 66.07 1.52
C HIS A 958 16.20 66.99 0.39
N ILE A 959 14.93 66.93 0.02
CA ILE A 959 14.33 67.85 -0.96
C ILE A 959 14.32 69.29 -0.42
N GLY A 960 13.93 69.48 0.86
CA GLY A 960 13.94 70.78 1.53
C GLY A 960 15.32 71.42 1.56
N LEU A 961 16.34 70.66 2.00
CA LEU A 961 17.75 71.07 1.99
C LEU A 961 18.26 71.40 0.59
N THR A 962 17.80 70.68 -0.44
CA THR A 962 18.19 70.96 -1.82
C THR A 962 17.61 72.29 -2.30
N TYR A 963 16.34 72.60 -2.00
CA TYR A 963 15.73 73.90 -2.32
C TYR A 963 16.35 75.05 -1.52
N GLU A 964 16.73 74.81 -0.26
CA GLU A 964 17.44 75.78 0.57
C GLU A 964 18.81 76.14 -0.05
N ARG A 965 19.59 75.15 -0.51
CA ARG A 965 20.85 75.40 -1.24
C ARG A 965 20.65 76.16 -2.56
N MET A 966 19.49 76.03 -3.20
CA MET A 966 19.13 76.80 -4.39
C MET A 966 18.59 78.21 -4.09
N GLY A 967 18.35 78.55 -2.82
CA GLY A 967 17.76 79.83 -2.39
C GLY A 967 16.23 79.92 -2.49
N ASP A 968 15.52 78.82 -2.78
CA ASP A 968 14.05 78.78 -2.82
C ASP A 968 13.47 78.41 -1.44
N ASN A 969 13.50 79.39 -0.54
CA ASN A 969 13.07 79.22 0.85
C ASN A 969 11.59 78.84 0.99
N SER A 970 10.74 79.22 0.03
CA SER A 970 9.32 78.91 0.04
C SER A 970 9.08 77.40 -0.13
N LYS A 971 9.72 76.79 -1.15
CA LYS A 971 9.65 75.35 -1.35
C LYS A 971 10.39 74.56 -0.29
N ALA A 972 11.53 75.06 0.20
CA ALA A 972 12.23 74.42 1.31
C ALA A 972 11.32 74.27 2.54
N GLN A 973 10.61 75.35 2.91
CA GLN A 973 9.66 75.33 4.03
C GLN A 973 8.47 74.38 3.81
N GLU A 974 7.97 74.27 2.59
CA GLU A 974 6.91 73.31 2.23
C GLU A 974 7.34 71.87 2.51
N TYR A 975 8.53 71.48 2.06
CA TYR A 975 9.03 70.11 2.22
C TYR A 975 9.48 69.80 3.65
N PHE A 976 10.04 70.76 4.39
CA PHE A 976 10.30 70.59 5.83
C PHE A 976 9.01 70.40 6.63
N LYS A 977 7.93 71.09 6.24
CA LYS A 977 6.60 70.87 6.84
C LYS A 977 6.08 69.46 6.55
N LYS A 978 6.20 68.98 5.30
CA LYS A 978 5.85 67.59 4.94
C LYS A 978 6.67 66.56 5.72
N ALA A 979 7.97 66.82 5.92
CA ALA A 979 8.83 65.97 6.74
C ALA A 979 8.36 65.93 8.20
N HIS A 980 7.97 67.08 8.76
CA HIS A 980 7.43 67.17 10.11
C HIS A 980 6.10 66.41 10.26
N GLU A 981 5.18 66.56 9.32
CA GLU A 981 3.90 65.84 9.28
C GLU A 981 4.11 64.31 9.21
N ALA A 982 5.05 63.84 8.39
CA ALA A 982 5.40 62.43 8.32
C ALA A 982 5.97 61.92 9.66
N ARG A 983 6.86 62.67 10.33
CA ARG A 983 7.37 62.32 11.67
C ARG A 983 6.27 62.29 12.74
N GLN A 984 5.26 63.17 12.64
CA GLN A 984 4.10 63.13 13.53
C GLN A 984 3.25 61.87 13.33
N GLN A 985 3.01 61.47 12.08
CA GLN A 985 2.31 60.21 11.75
C GLN A 985 3.06 58.98 12.26
N LEU A 986 4.40 58.99 12.17
CA LEU A 986 5.25 57.95 12.75
C LEU A 986 5.08 57.87 14.29
N ASN A 987 5.06 59.01 14.98
CA ASN A 987 4.86 59.07 16.43
C ASN A 987 3.45 58.63 16.85
N LEU A 988 2.42 58.94 16.07
CA LEU A 988 1.05 58.45 16.31
C LEU A 988 0.99 56.92 16.22
N LEU A 989 1.58 56.33 15.18
CA LEU A 989 1.74 54.88 15.03
C LEU A 989 2.50 54.25 16.19
N PHE A 990 3.59 54.89 16.64
CA PHE A 990 4.37 54.43 17.78
C PHE A 990 3.56 54.48 19.09
N ASN A 991 2.77 55.54 19.30
CA ASN A 991 1.91 55.70 20.47
C ASN A 991 0.73 54.73 20.49
N GLU A 992 0.14 54.39 19.33
CA GLU A 992 -0.88 53.33 19.23
C GLU A 992 -0.30 51.93 19.52
N LEU A 993 0.94 51.67 19.09
CA LEU A 993 1.69 50.46 19.44
C LEU A 993 2.04 50.40 20.93
N CYS A 994 2.33 51.53 21.57
CA CYS A 994 2.56 51.60 23.01
C CYS A 994 1.25 51.49 23.83
N ASN A 995 0.14 52.09 23.39
CA ASN A 995 -1.15 52.04 24.11
C ASN A 995 -1.89 50.69 23.95
N SER A 996 -1.64 49.96 22.85
CA SER A 996 -2.10 48.58 22.71
C SER A 996 -1.35 47.57 23.59
N THR A 997 -0.19 47.95 24.14
CA THR A 997 0.56 47.13 25.12
C THR A 997 0.19 47.41 26.58
N SER A 998 -0.33 48.60 26.91
CA SER A 998 -0.80 48.94 28.27
C SER A 998 -2.23 48.47 28.58
N SER A 999 -3.09 48.31 27.57
CA SER A 999 -4.50 47.93 27.73
C SER A 999 -4.77 46.42 27.94
N SER A 1000 -3.74 45.56 28.01
CA SER A 1000 -3.90 44.12 28.26
C SER A 1000 -3.55 43.66 29.69
N SER A 1001 -3.39 44.59 30.65
CA SER A 1001 -2.98 44.28 32.03
C SER A 1001 -4.02 44.64 33.11
N THR A 1002 -5.31 44.45 32.83
CA THR A 1002 -6.34 44.37 33.88
C THR A 1002 -7.24 43.16 33.63
N LEU A 1003 -6.69 41.97 33.92
CA LEU A 1003 -7.48 40.79 34.24
C LEU A 1003 -7.36 40.58 35.75
N SER A 1004 -8.43 40.96 36.43
CA SER A 1004 -8.68 40.69 37.85
C SER A 1004 -8.56 39.20 38.15
N LEU A 1005 -7.78 38.85 39.16
CA LEU A 1005 -7.93 37.62 39.93
C LEU A 1005 -7.75 37.99 41.40
N ASN A 1006 -8.82 37.76 42.17
CA ASN A 1006 -8.76 37.53 43.62
C ASN A 1006 -7.88 36.31 43.92
#